data_AF-A0A8H3GBV8-F1
#
_entry.id   AF-A0A8H3GBV8-F1
#
_cell.length_a   1.000
_cell.length_b   1.000
_cell.length_c   1.000
_cell.angle_alpha   90.00
_cell.angle_beta   90.00
_cell.angle_gamma   90.00
#
_symmetry.space_group_name_H-M   'P 1'
#
loop_
_entity.id
_entity.type
_entity.pdbx_description
1 polymer ?
#
loop_
_entity_poly.entity_id
_entity_poly.type
_entity_poly.pdbx_seq_one_letter_code
_entity_poly.pdbx_strand_id
1 'polypeptide(L)'
;MSVQLNVQQFYTRASQILSAWNSHKLTEFEALSGLDALQIIAGDPGDDEMLRKSTALQTWLLGYEFPLTLMVFAKEKIYFLCSSSKAKILHQLEIPKAPIPIQIFIMAKAKDGPNEAPKQLAEALGSVKRLGGLPKEQQTGKIVEDWNKTLEEHLGKPEIVDIAAAIGSIMAIKDEEELKNVRTAAHLSSTLMTHQLASKLELILDRQSTISHESFAKQLETRLGSEGKEPDMRVWSKNKHLANVDFSSAELTYLPVIQSRSSGYDLRVAAEPSTEPLAHKGVILGTISIRYKGYSAHVSRTFYVDPSKEQEGIYSFVLSLQAELLSKLRDGTPAKDVYAHAISYIKQKKPELEKHFTKNVGFGMGIEYRDSSYLLSPKNTRQVKAGMIFNLSIGFSDLEDKDGNKYSVLVSDTVKVGQEKAVCLTEGTKATDEVMFFFQDDSNSKSKSKSDSPTKNKSKPASAKKNASPNGKLVGSKVLRNKTRQQSADQDASASTLARITAHQKELHAQRQADGLDRFADDEGGNDGKERKTWKRFQSYKGDAALPKEVDSMRIHVDRRNMSIVVPVHGFAVPFHINTIKNVSKLDEGEFTYLRINFQSPGQLTGRKEDTPFEDPDATFIRSLTYRSADTIHFDDLAKQITELKKEANKREQEKKALADVVEQAELVEIKGRRPTKLPEVFVRPALDGKRLPGEVEIHSNGIRYLGAGGQKIDILYSNIKHLFFAPCDNEMLVIIHCHLKSPIIIGKRKSKDVQFYREASDVQFDETGNRKRKYRYGDEDEIELEQNERKRRQQLNKEFKHFAEKIAEASGPESLEVDIPFRELEFEGVPFRTNVKLQPTTDCLVHLFDPPFLVVTLSEIEIASLERVQFGLKQFDLIFIFNDFSRTPQHINSIPTKQLDSVKEWLDSVEIPMAEGPVNLNWGQIMKTINENPLEFFREGGWSFLGGTGGGSDKSGSDDSDSESEFENESDEEVVSSSDSDESDFDDGSDASDDDGSGSELDDDDSGDDWDTLEKKAAKSDSKAREGGRGHDSDSDRPKKKAPAKAPAKGSGKAPGKANGRR
;
A
#
# COMPACT_ATOMS: atom_id res chain seq x y z
N MET A 1 31.23 -11.36 5.59
CA MET A 1 31.07 -12.18 4.38
C MET A 1 32.30 -12.02 3.50
N SER A 2 32.88 -13.12 3.01
CA SER A 2 33.96 -13.07 2.01
C SER A 2 33.39 -12.77 0.62
N VAL A 3 33.98 -11.82 -0.12
CA VAL A 3 33.58 -11.50 -1.51
C VAL A 3 33.78 -12.74 -2.40
N GLN A 4 32.73 -13.15 -3.12
CA GLN A 4 32.73 -14.32 -3.99
C GLN A 4 32.47 -13.89 -5.44
N LEU A 5 33.42 -14.17 -6.34
CA LEU A 5 33.30 -13.80 -7.75
C LEU A 5 32.56 -14.88 -8.56
N ASN A 6 31.72 -14.47 -9.51
CA ASN A 6 31.16 -15.37 -10.51
C ASN A 6 32.19 -15.65 -11.61
N VAL A 7 33.06 -16.63 -11.37
CA VAL A 7 34.19 -16.97 -12.26
C VAL A 7 33.72 -17.32 -13.68
N GLN A 8 32.61 -18.05 -13.82
CA GLN A 8 32.08 -18.45 -15.13
C GLN A 8 31.60 -17.23 -15.93
N GLN A 9 30.88 -16.32 -15.28
CA GLN A 9 30.38 -15.10 -15.91
C GLN A 9 31.53 -14.16 -16.30
N PHE A 10 32.54 -14.02 -15.45
CA PHE A 10 33.76 -13.26 -15.78
C PHE A 10 34.38 -13.76 -17.09
N TYR A 11 34.64 -15.07 -17.21
CA TYR A 11 35.26 -15.62 -18.42
C TYR A 11 34.35 -15.54 -19.66
N THR A 12 33.04 -15.66 -19.48
CA THR A 12 32.07 -15.47 -20.57
C THR A 12 32.14 -14.04 -21.11
N ARG A 13 32.11 -13.05 -20.23
CA ARG A 13 32.17 -11.61 -20.55
C ARG A 13 33.55 -11.18 -21.07
N ALA A 14 34.63 -11.69 -20.50
CA ALA A 14 35.99 -11.48 -21.00
C ALA A 14 36.17 -12.04 -22.42
N SER A 15 35.58 -13.20 -22.71
CA SER A 15 35.58 -13.79 -24.06
C SER A 15 34.78 -12.94 -25.05
N GLN A 16 33.70 -12.28 -24.62
CA GLN A 16 32.95 -11.33 -25.46
C GLN A 16 33.82 -10.12 -25.85
N ILE A 17 34.63 -9.59 -24.92
CA ILE A 17 35.58 -8.51 -25.22
C ILE A 17 36.59 -8.96 -26.29
N LEU A 18 37.20 -10.13 -26.13
CA LEU A 18 38.15 -10.66 -27.12
C LEU A 18 37.49 -10.95 -28.48
N SER A 19 36.27 -11.48 -28.48
CA SER A 19 35.50 -11.72 -29.71
C SER A 19 35.18 -10.41 -30.44
N ALA A 20 34.77 -9.37 -29.72
CA ALA A 20 34.54 -8.05 -30.28
C ALA A 20 35.83 -7.43 -30.83
N TRP A 21 36.95 -7.59 -30.12
CA TRP A 21 38.27 -7.15 -30.58
C TRP A 21 38.70 -7.85 -31.88
N ASN A 22 38.44 -9.15 -32.00
CA ASN A 22 38.67 -9.90 -33.25
C ASN A 22 37.68 -9.51 -34.36
N SER A 23 36.51 -9.00 -34.01
CA SER A 23 35.44 -8.57 -34.93
C SER A 23 35.50 -7.07 -35.28
N HIS A 24 36.66 -6.43 -35.16
CA HIS A 24 36.92 -5.00 -35.44
C HIS A 24 36.55 -4.52 -36.86
N LYS A 25 36.17 -5.41 -37.77
CA LYS A 25 35.63 -5.06 -39.09
C LYS A 25 34.19 -4.53 -39.01
N LEU A 26 33.46 -4.84 -37.94
CA LEU A 26 32.15 -4.27 -37.70
C LEU A 26 32.31 -2.80 -37.27
N THR A 27 31.47 -1.91 -37.80
CA THR A 27 31.53 -0.46 -37.53
C THR A 27 31.48 -0.13 -36.04
N GLU A 28 30.82 -0.97 -35.25
CA GLU A 28 30.69 -0.79 -33.81
C GLU A 28 31.98 -1.08 -33.01
N PHE A 29 32.92 -1.85 -33.58
CA PHE A 29 34.18 -2.27 -32.95
C PHE A 29 35.44 -1.77 -33.68
N GLU A 30 35.29 -0.89 -34.66
CA GLU A 30 36.39 -0.35 -35.47
C GLU A 30 37.51 0.28 -34.62
N ALA A 31 37.16 0.93 -33.51
CA ALA A 31 38.12 1.51 -32.57
C ALA A 31 39.08 0.48 -31.94
N LEU A 32 38.73 -0.81 -31.96
CA LEU A 32 39.59 -1.89 -31.45
C LEU A 32 40.64 -2.35 -32.48
N SER A 33 40.56 -1.86 -33.72
CA SER A 33 41.43 -2.26 -34.82
C SER A 33 42.89 -1.82 -34.58
N GLY A 34 43.80 -2.79 -34.70
CA GLY A 34 45.24 -2.54 -34.61
C GLY A 34 45.71 -2.05 -33.23
N LEU A 35 44.97 -2.35 -32.17
CA LEU A 35 45.40 -2.16 -30.79
C LEU A 35 46.25 -3.35 -30.32
N ASP A 36 47.24 -3.06 -29.48
CA ASP A 36 48.12 -4.07 -28.88
C ASP A 36 47.57 -4.57 -27.53
N ALA A 37 46.96 -3.67 -26.75
CA ALA A 37 46.35 -3.93 -25.45
C ALA A 37 45.14 -3.00 -25.21
N LEU A 38 44.24 -3.38 -24.29
CA LEU A 38 43.15 -2.53 -23.78
C LEU A 38 43.36 -2.31 -22.28
N GLN A 39 43.39 -1.06 -21.83
CA GLN A 39 43.49 -0.70 -20.41
C GLN A 39 42.17 -0.17 -19.86
N ILE A 40 41.82 -0.61 -18.66
CA ILE A 40 40.68 -0.13 -17.88
C ILE A 40 41.21 0.20 -16.50
N ILE A 41 41.23 1.48 -16.17
CA ILE A 41 41.76 1.96 -14.89
C ILE A 41 40.63 2.57 -14.06
N ALA A 42 40.43 2.03 -12.86
CA ALA A 42 39.62 2.65 -11.82
C ALA A 42 40.57 3.24 -10.77
N GLY A 43 40.53 4.56 -10.62
CA GLY A 43 41.35 5.32 -9.68
C GLY A 43 40.77 5.34 -8.27
N ASP A 44 40.99 6.44 -7.56
CA ASP A 44 40.32 6.68 -6.28
C ASP A 44 38.80 6.70 -6.47
N PRO A 45 38.02 6.22 -5.47
CA PRO A 45 36.58 6.44 -5.45
C PRO A 45 36.31 7.94 -5.54
N GLY A 46 35.52 8.37 -6.52
CA GLY A 46 35.07 9.75 -6.64
C GLY A 46 33.66 9.92 -6.10
N ASP A 47 33.32 11.14 -5.69
CA ASP A 47 31.95 11.53 -5.28
C ASP A 47 31.01 11.74 -6.48
N ASP A 48 31.31 11.16 -7.64
CA ASP A 48 30.50 11.34 -8.84
C ASP A 48 29.16 10.58 -8.69
N GLU A 49 28.04 11.30 -8.80
CA GLU A 49 26.70 10.69 -8.74
C GLU A 49 26.46 9.64 -9.84
N MET A 50 27.14 9.76 -10.98
CA MET A 50 26.99 8.85 -12.12
C MET A 50 28.21 7.94 -12.26
N LEU A 51 27.94 6.62 -12.39
CA LEU A 51 28.97 5.60 -12.53
C LEU A 51 29.80 5.82 -13.80
N ARG A 52 31.12 5.91 -13.64
CA ARG A 52 32.08 6.02 -14.75
C ARG A 52 32.14 4.73 -15.57
N LYS A 53 32.51 4.82 -16.86
CA LYS A 53 32.51 3.67 -17.79
C LYS A 53 33.56 2.63 -17.39
N SER A 54 34.71 3.05 -16.84
CA SER A 54 35.71 2.11 -16.30
C SER A 54 35.14 1.26 -15.15
N THR A 55 34.49 1.90 -14.18
CA THR A 55 33.85 1.24 -13.04
C THR A 55 32.69 0.36 -13.49
N ALA A 56 31.85 0.85 -14.41
CA ALA A 56 30.77 0.06 -14.99
C ALA A 56 31.27 -1.22 -15.65
N LEU A 57 32.35 -1.16 -16.41
CA LEU A 57 32.95 -2.33 -17.06
C LEU A 57 33.58 -3.30 -16.04
N GLN A 58 34.18 -2.79 -14.97
CA GLN A 58 34.67 -3.63 -13.87
C GLN A 58 33.53 -4.35 -13.15
N THR A 59 32.45 -3.64 -12.83
CA THR A 59 31.24 -4.22 -12.22
C THR A 59 30.58 -5.23 -13.14
N TRP A 60 30.54 -4.96 -14.45
CA TRP A 60 30.04 -5.92 -15.43
C TRP A 60 30.90 -7.18 -15.48
N LEU A 61 32.23 -7.09 -15.40
CA LEU A 61 33.10 -8.26 -15.43
C LEU A 61 33.12 -9.05 -14.12
N LEU A 62 33.18 -8.36 -12.99
CA LEU A 62 33.51 -8.94 -11.68
C LEU A 62 32.31 -9.03 -10.73
N GLY A 63 31.20 -8.34 -11.03
CA GLY A 63 30.03 -8.21 -10.16
C GLY A 63 30.19 -7.20 -9.02
N TYR A 64 31.36 -6.58 -8.89
CA TYR A 64 31.69 -5.60 -7.85
C TYR A 64 32.56 -4.47 -8.40
N GLU A 65 32.54 -3.34 -7.72
CA GLU A 65 33.47 -2.25 -7.98
C GLU A 65 34.86 -2.57 -7.41
N PHE A 66 35.90 -2.40 -8.23
CA PHE A 66 37.28 -2.57 -7.83
C PHE A 66 38.03 -1.24 -7.99
N PRO A 67 37.79 -0.23 -7.12
CA PRO A 67 38.54 1.03 -7.17
C PRO A 67 40.04 0.75 -7.03
N LEU A 68 40.91 1.69 -7.36
CA LEU A 68 42.37 1.51 -7.28
C LEU A 68 42.88 0.22 -7.94
N THR A 69 42.31 -0.12 -9.10
CA THR A 69 42.64 -1.34 -9.85
C THR A 69 42.78 -1.01 -11.32
N LEU A 70 43.89 -1.45 -11.91
CA LEU A 70 44.12 -1.43 -13.34
C LEU A 70 43.94 -2.85 -13.88
N MET A 71 43.14 -2.98 -14.94
CA MET A 71 42.94 -4.22 -15.69
C MET A 71 43.39 -3.99 -17.13
N VAL A 72 44.28 -4.85 -17.62
CA VAL A 72 44.81 -4.77 -18.99
C VAL A 72 44.50 -6.07 -19.72
N PHE A 73 43.71 -5.97 -20.78
CA PHE A 73 43.46 -7.07 -21.70
C PHE A 73 44.55 -7.06 -22.78
N ALA A 74 45.37 -8.11 -22.80
CA ALA A 74 46.17 -8.47 -23.97
C ALA A 74 45.49 -9.63 -24.72
N LYS A 75 45.91 -9.89 -25.96
CA LYS A 75 45.27 -10.91 -26.82
C LYS A 75 45.29 -12.32 -26.22
N GLU A 76 46.32 -12.65 -25.43
CA GLU A 76 46.53 -13.99 -24.88
C GLU A 76 46.41 -14.06 -23.35
N LYS A 77 46.31 -12.92 -22.65
CA LYS A 77 46.37 -12.86 -21.19
C LYS A 77 45.70 -11.59 -20.66
N ILE A 78 45.09 -11.67 -19.48
CA ILE A 78 44.55 -10.53 -18.74
C ILE A 78 45.48 -10.25 -17.56
N TYR A 79 45.85 -8.99 -17.39
CA TYR A 79 46.68 -8.54 -16.29
C TYR A 79 45.89 -7.67 -15.33
N PHE A 80 46.09 -7.86 -14.03
CA PHE A 80 45.58 -6.98 -12.99
C PHE A 80 46.74 -6.32 -12.25
N LEU A 81 46.60 -5.05 -11.91
CA LEU A 81 47.46 -4.34 -10.97
C LEU A 81 46.57 -3.77 -9.86
N CYS A 82 46.78 -4.22 -8.63
CA CYS A 82 45.92 -3.86 -7.50
C CYS A 82 46.64 -3.99 -6.15
N SER A 83 45.93 -3.69 -5.05
CA SER A 83 46.44 -3.92 -3.70
C SER A 83 46.47 -5.41 -3.32
N SER A 84 47.29 -5.77 -2.33
CA SER A 84 47.35 -7.14 -1.79
C SER A 84 45.99 -7.67 -1.32
N SER A 85 45.11 -6.80 -0.80
CA SER A 85 43.75 -7.18 -0.41
C SER A 85 42.88 -7.59 -1.59
N LYS A 86 42.93 -6.84 -2.70
CA LYS A 86 42.15 -7.14 -3.91
C LYS A 86 42.71 -8.34 -4.67
N ALA A 87 44.03 -8.51 -4.67
CA ALA A 87 44.67 -9.68 -5.24
C ALA A 87 44.15 -10.99 -4.62
N LYS A 88 43.96 -11.04 -3.29
CA LYS A 88 43.36 -12.20 -2.60
C LYS A 88 41.98 -12.59 -3.12
N ILE A 89 41.18 -11.60 -3.55
CA ILE A 89 39.86 -11.84 -4.13
C ILE A 89 40.01 -12.30 -5.59
N LEU A 90 40.85 -11.61 -6.37
CA LEU A 90 41.07 -11.90 -7.80
C LEU A 90 41.73 -13.26 -8.07
N HIS A 91 42.47 -13.82 -7.11
CA HIS A 91 43.00 -15.19 -7.20
C HIS A 91 41.90 -16.26 -7.38
N GLN A 92 40.63 -15.97 -7.05
CA GLN A 92 39.50 -16.85 -7.36
C GLN A 92 39.33 -17.09 -8.88
N LEU A 93 39.80 -16.16 -9.72
CA LEU A 93 39.71 -16.28 -11.17
C LEU A 93 40.81 -17.20 -11.74
N GLU A 94 41.87 -17.50 -10.97
CA GLU A 94 42.97 -18.38 -11.39
C GLU A 94 42.54 -19.86 -11.28
N ILE A 95 41.74 -20.31 -12.24
CA ILE A 95 41.25 -21.69 -12.31
C ILE A 95 42.09 -22.57 -13.25
N PRO A 96 42.19 -23.89 -12.97
CA PRO A 96 42.78 -24.84 -13.91
C PRO A 96 42.03 -24.81 -15.26
N LYS A 97 42.75 -24.65 -16.38
CA LYS A 97 42.18 -24.54 -17.75
C LYS A 97 41.31 -23.29 -17.99
N ALA A 98 41.68 -22.15 -17.40
CA ALA A 98 41.08 -20.86 -17.73
C ALA A 98 41.06 -20.60 -19.26
N PRO A 99 39.93 -20.14 -19.84
CA PRO A 99 39.87 -19.74 -21.26
C PRO A 99 40.89 -18.68 -21.63
N ILE A 100 41.19 -17.77 -20.69
CA ILE A 100 42.18 -16.70 -20.84
C ILE A 100 43.04 -16.68 -19.58
N PRO A 101 44.36 -16.89 -19.65
CA PRO A 101 45.25 -16.78 -18.50
C PRO A 101 45.16 -15.42 -17.80
N ILE A 102 45.27 -15.41 -16.48
CA ILE A 102 45.31 -14.19 -15.66
C ILE A 102 46.67 -14.08 -14.97
N GLN A 103 47.17 -12.85 -14.82
CA GLN A 103 48.35 -12.55 -14.03
C GLN A 103 48.13 -11.30 -13.18
N ILE A 104 48.37 -11.43 -11.86
CA ILE A 104 48.09 -10.38 -10.89
C ILE A 104 49.42 -9.79 -10.37
N PHE A 105 49.56 -8.47 -10.50
CA PHE A 105 50.65 -7.68 -9.93
C PHE A 105 50.16 -6.94 -8.68
N ILE A 106 50.91 -7.08 -7.59
CA ILE A 106 50.53 -6.54 -6.28
C ILE A 106 51.34 -5.28 -6.00
N MET A 107 50.65 -4.16 -5.79
CA MET A 107 51.29 -2.92 -5.38
C MET A 107 51.88 -3.02 -3.96
N ALA A 108 53.12 -2.57 -3.81
CA ALA A 108 53.79 -2.47 -2.52
C ALA A 108 53.10 -1.42 -1.61
N LYS A 109 53.04 -1.66 -0.30
CA LYS A 109 52.56 -0.64 0.64
C LYS A 109 53.59 0.48 0.74
N ALA A 110 53.17 1.69 1.12
CA ALA A 110 54.06 2.85 1.23
C ALA A 110 55.27 2.67 2.17
N LYS A 111 55.23 1.67 3.07
CA LYS A 111 56.33 1.33 4.00
C LYS A 111 57.37 0.37 3.40
N ASP A 112 57.09 -0.26 2.26
CA ASP A 112 57.84 -1.40 1.72
C ASP A 112 58.79 -1.02 0.56
N GLY A 113 59.03 0.28 0.32
CA GLY A 113 59.93 0.79 -0.73
C GLY A 113 59.22 1.27 -2.01
N PRO A 114 59.98 1.57 -3.10
CA PRO A 114 59.40 2.01 -4.37
C PRO A 114 58.56 0.89 -5.00
N ASN A 115 57.40 1.27 -5.55
CA ASN A 115 56.45 0.33 -6.14
C ASN A 115 56.91 -0.10 -7.54
N GLU A 116 57.53 -1.26 -7.66
CA GLU A 116 58.02 -1.80 -8.95
C GLU A 116 56.93 -2.54 -9.74
N ALA A 117 55.76 -2.81 -9.16
CA ALA A 117 54.69 -3.58 -9.80
C ALA A 117 54.17 -2.97 -11.13
N PRO A 118 53.98 -1.64 -11.27
CA PRO A 118 53.65 -1.03 -12.56
C PRO A 118 54.69 -1.29 -13.65
N LYS A 119 55.99 -1.24 -13.30
CA LYS A 119 57.08 -1.51 -14.24
C LYS A 119 57.11 -2.97 -14.66
N GLN A 120 56.93 -3.90 -13.71
CA GLN A 120 56.83 -5.33 -14.02
C GLN A 120 55.65 -5.65 -14.95
N LEU A 121 54.51 -4.97 -14.77
CA LEU A 121 53.39 -5.06 -15.70
C LEU A 121 53.78 -4.54 -17.09
N ALA A 122 54.45 -3.39 -17.18
CA ALA A 122 54.91 -2.85 -18.46
C ALA A 122 55.92 -3.78 -19.17
N GLU A 123 56.86 -4.38 -18.43
CA GLU A 123 57.78 -5.39 -18.96
C GLU A 123 57.03 -6.63 -19.47
N ALA A 124 56.01 -7.09 -18.73
CA ALA A 124 55.19 -8.24 -19.12
C ALA A 124 54.29 -7.98 -20.35
N LEU A 125 53.90 -6.72 -20.60
CA LEU A 125 53.17 -6.32 -21.81
C LEU A 125 54.09 -6.19 -23.03
N GLY A 126 55.39 -5.98 -22.83
CA GLY A 126 56.36 -5.82 -23.92
C GLY A 126 56.18 -4.48 -24.67
N SER A 127 56.38 -4.48 -25.99
CA SER A 127 56.23 -3.27 -26.80
C SER A 127 54.75 -3.02 -27.12
N VAL A 128 54.19 -1.97 -26.52
CA VAL A 128 52.85 -1.46 -26.81
C VAL A 128 52.98 -0.14 -27.55
N LYS A 129 52.46 -0.07 -28.79
CA LYS A 129 52.43 1.17 -29.58
C LYS A 129 51.07 1.84 -29.50
N ARG A 130 50.00 1.05 -29.54
CA ARG A 130 48.62 1.53 -29.54
C ARG A 130 47.85 0.84 -28.43
N LEU A 131 47.39 1.65 -27.46
CA LEU A 131 46.74 1.20 -26.25
C LEU A 131 45.29 1.70 -26.24
N GLY A 132 44.31 0.79 -26.22
CA GLY A 132 42.91 1.17 -26.08
C GLY A 132 42.64 1.62 -24.66
N GLY A 133 42.03 2.79 -24.46
CA GLY A 133 41.66 3.29 -23.13
C GLY A 133 40.47 4.24 -23.16
N LEU A 134 40.22 4.87 -22.01
CA LEU A 134 39.13 5.83 -21.82
C LEU A 134 39.69 7.24 -21.56
N PRO A 135 40.34 7.89 -22.55
CA PRO A 135 41.08 9.14 -22.34
C PRO A 135 40.18 10.34 -21.98
N LYS A 136 38.87 10.24 -22.23
CA LYS A 136 37.88 11.26 -21.86
C LYS A 136 37.46 11.18 -20.40
N GLU A 137 37.79 10.07 -19.72
CA GLU A 137 37.47 9.84 -18.33
C GLU A 137 38.68 10.20 -17.46
N GLN A 138 38.54 11.20 -16.60
CA GLN A 138 39.63 11.61 -15.70
C GLN A 138 39.60 10.72 -14.45
N GLN A 139 40.72 10.03 -14.22
CA GLN A 139 40.92 9.17 -13.06
C GLN A 139 42.03 9.76 -12.19
N THR A 140 41.86 9.67 -10.87
CA THR A 140 42.80 10.21 -9.88
C THR A 140 43.39 9.10 -9.03
N GLY A 141 44.45 9.42 -8.30
CA GLY A 141 45.04 8.52 -7.31
C GLY A 141 46.36 7.92 -7.72
N LYS A 142 47.07 7.39 -6.72
CA LYS A 142 48.47 6.97 -6.85
C LYS A 142 48.69 5.91 -7.93
N ILE A 143 47.76 4.96 -8.09
CA ILE A 143 47.88 3.94 -9.14
C ILE A 143 47.83 4.55 -10.55
N VAL A 144 47.05 5.62 -10.74
CA VAL A 144 46.93 6.32 -12.03
C VAL A 144 48.20 7.11 -12.31
N GLU A 145 48.75 7.81 -11.32
CA GLU A 145 50.01 8.54 -11.42
C GLU A 145 51.19 7.61 -11.71
N ASP A 146 51.33 6.53 -10.93
CA ASP A 146 52.38 5.52 -11.08
C ASP A 146 52.30 4.85 -12.47
N TRP A 147 51.08 4.53 -12.94
CA TRP A 147 50.88 3.92 -14.25
C TRP A 147 51.17 4.88 -15.39
N ASN A 148 50.69 6.14 -15.32
CA ASN A 148 50.98 7.17 -16.32
C ASN A 148 52.48 7.42 -16.43
N LYS A 149 53.19 7.54 -15.31
CA LYS A 149 54.65 7.66 -15.29
C LYS A 149 55.34 6.45 -15.94
N THR A 150 54.84 5.25 -15.67
CA THR A 150 55.37 4.02 -16.28
C THR A 150 55.15 3.99 -17.80
N LEU A 151 53.98 4.44 -18.28
CA LEU A 151 53.69 4.57 -19.71
C LEU A 151 54.67 5.53 -20.40
N GLU A 152 55.05 6.63 -19.74
CA GLU A 152 56.02 7.58 -20.28
C GLU A 152 57.46 7.06 -20.28
N GLU A 153 57.90 6.46 -19.17
CA GLU A 153 59.30 6.06 -18.96
C GLU A 153 59.65 4.71 -19.59
N HIS A 154 58.74 3.74 -19.59
CA HIS A 154 59.04 2.34 -19.96
C HIS A 154 58.38 1.91 -21.28
N LEU A 155 57.22 2.47 -21.63
CA LEU A 155 56.48 2.12 -22.86
C LEU A 155 56.57 3.20 -23.96
N GLY A 156 57.32 4.29 -23.73
CA GLY A 156 57.61 5.29 -24.76
C GLY A 156 56.42 6.12 -25.21
N LYS A 157 55.44 6.35 -24.33
CA LYS A 157 54.20 7.11 -24.59
C LYS A 157 53.35 6.50 -25.72
N PRO A 158 52.73 5.32 -25.49
CA PRO A 158 51.85 4.72 -26.49
C PRO A 158 50.69 5.64 -26.88
N GLU A 159 50.22 5.53 -28.12
CA GLU A 159 49.01 6.21 -28.58
C GLU A 159 47.80 5.63 -27.84
N ILE A 160 47.13 6.45 -27.02
CA ILE A 160 45.89 6.04 -26.33
C ILE A 160 44.71 6.28 -27.25
N VAL A 161 44.09 5.19 -27.70
CA VAL A 161 42.91 5.22 -28.58
C VAL A 161 41.64 5.11 -27.73
N ASP A 162 40.67 5.98 -27.97
CA ASP A 162 39.38 5.97 -27.26
C ASP A 162 38.53 4.76 -27.67
N ILE A 163 38.29 3.85 -26.72
CA ILE A 163 37.50 2.63 -26.92
C ILE A 163 36.11 2.69 -26.26
N ALA A 164 35.69 3.85 -25.75
CA ALA A 164 34.43 4.00 -24.99
C ALA A 164 33.20 3.49 -25.75
N ALA A 165 33.12 3.78 -27.05
CA ALA A 165 31.99 3.39 -27.89
C ALA A 165 31.97 1.88 -28.20
N ALA A 166 33.14 1.25 -28.31
CA ALA A 166 33.26 -0.19 -28.50
C ALA A 166 32.84 -0.93 -27.21
N ILE A 167 33.28 -0.45 -26.04
CA ILE A 167 32.86 -0.97 -24.73
C ILE A 167 31.35 -0.85 -24.55
N GLY A 168 30.75 0.31 -24.88
CA GLY A 168 29.29 0.48 -24.84
C GLY A 168 28.57 -0.55 -25.71
N SER A 169 29.13 -0.85 -26.89
CA SER A 169 28.57 -1.86 -27.81
C SER A 169 28.71 -3.30 -27.29
N ILE A 170 29.78 -3.61 -26.56
CA ILE A 170 29.98 -4.92 -25.92
C ILE A 170 28.94 -5.16 -24.82
N MET A 171 28.65 -4.16 -23.99
CA MET A 171 27.70 -4.25 -22.88
C MET A 171 26.24 -3.93 -23.28
N ALA A 172 25.98 -3.67 -24.56
CA ALA A 172 24.68 -3.14 -24.99
C ALA A 172 23.54 -4.16 -24.85
N ILE A 173 23.77 -5.39 -25.32
CA ILE A 173 22.80 -6.49 -25.27
C ILE A 173 22.86 -7.12 -23.89
N LYS A 174 21.72 -7.21 -23.21
CA LYS A 174 21.63 -7.76 -21.86
C LYS A 174 21.36 -9.26 -21.88
N ASP A 175 22.10 -10.02 -21.09
CA ASP A 175 21.82 -11.42 -20.79
C ASP A 175 20.58 -11.58 -19.88
N GLU A 176 20.15 -12.81 -19.63
CA GLU A 176 18.92 -13.07 -18.85
C GLU A 176 19.00 -12.59 -17.40
N GLU A 177 20.18 -12.67 -16.78
CA GLU A 177 20.40 -12.21 -15.41
C GLU A 177 20.39 -10.67 -15.35
N GLU A 178 21.05 -10.03 -16.31
CA GLU A 178 21.02 -8.57 -16.49
C GLU A 178 19.57 -8.08 -16.69
N LEU A 179 18.81 -8.75 -17.57
CA LEU A 179 17.40 -8.42 -17.82
C LEU A 179 16.54 -8.60 -16.56
N LYS A 180 16.80 -9.63 -15.75
CA LYS A 180 16.11 -9.82 -14.47
C LYS A 180 16.40 -8.65 -13.52
N ASN A 181 17.66 -8.23 -13.41
CA ASN A 181 18.05 -7.11 -12.55
C ASN A 181 17.43 -5.79 -13.01
N VAL A 182 17.40 -5.53 -14.33
CA VAL A 182 16.73 -4.35 -14.92
C VAL A 182 15.22 -4.37 -14.63
N ARG A 183 14.54 -5.52 -14.74
CA ARG A 183 13.10 -5.63 -14.39
C ARG A 183 12.85 -5.32 -12.92
N THR A 184 13.68 -5.85 -12.02
CA THR A 184 13.59 -5.51 -10.59
C THR A 184 13.77 -4.01 -10.35
N ALA A 185 14.78 -3.39 -10.96
CA ALA A 185 14.98 -1.94 -10.89
C ALA A 185 13.78 -1.15 -11.43
N ALA A 186 13.16 -1.64 -12.51
CA ALA A 186 11.98 -1.01 -13.11
C ALA A 186 10.74 -1.13 -12.22
N HIS A 187 10.52 -2.29 -11.59
CA HIS A 187 9.47 -2.47 -10.59
C HIS A 187 9.68 -1.57 -9.37
N LEU A 188 10.91 -1.45 -8.85
CA LEU A 188 11.24 -0.52 -7.78
C LEU A 188 10.92 0.93 -8.21
N SER A 189 11.40 1.36 -9.37
CA SER A 189 11.19 2.73 -9.86
C SER A 189 9.70 3.06 -10.04
N SER A 190 8.94 2.13 -10.62
CA SER A 190 7.48 2.26 -10.83
C SER A 190 6.72 2.31 -9.52
N THR A 191 7.11 1.50 -8.53
CA THR A 191 6.48 1.44 -7.21
C THR A 191 6.68 2.77 -6.45
N LEU A 192 7.89 3.34 -6.49
CA LEU A 192 8.17 4.62 -5.85
C LEU A 192 7.45 5.78 -6.55
N MET A 193 7.33 5.74 -7.89
CA MET A 193 6.56 6.72 -8.66
C MET A 193 5.08 6.69 -8.27
N THR A 194 4.43 5.53 -8.38
CA THR A 194 2.99 5.39 -8.21
C THR A 194 2.55 5.53 -6.76
N HIS A 195 3.19 4.82 -5.84
CA HIS A 195 2.67 4.69 -4.47
C HIS A 195 3.25 5.68 -3.47
N GLN A 196 4.23 6.48 -3.88
CA GLN A 196 4.88 7.44 -2.99
C GLN A 196 5.00 8.83 -3.63
N LEU A 197 5.51 8.99 -4.85
CA LEU A 197 5.59 10.32 -5.47
C LEU A 197 4.19 10.83 -5.82
N ALA A 198 3.42 10.10 -6.64
CA ALA A 198 2.10 10.53 -7.09
C ALA A 198 1.12 10.71 -5.91
N SER A 199 0.98 9.69 -5.06
CA SER A 199 0.07 9.76 -3.90
C SER A 199 0.43 10.87 -2.91
N LYS A 200 1.72 11.21 -2.78
CA LYS A 200 2.14 12.31 -1.90
C LYS A 200 1.98 13.67 -2.56
N LEU A 201 2.21 13.75 -3.86
CA LEU A 201 1.96 14.95 -4.64
C LEU A 201 0.49 15.34 -4.53
N GLU A 202 -0.43 14.41 -4.73
CA GLU A 202 -1.87 14.58 -4.51
C GLU A 202 -2.15 15.15 -3.11
N LEU A 203 -1.61 14.53 -2.05
CA LEU A 203 -1.77 15.01 -0.68
C LEU A 203 -1.22 16.43 -0.46
N ILE A 204 -0.09 16.78 -1.11
CA ILE A 204 0.54 18.09 -1.02
C ILE A 204 -0.34 19.16 -1.70
N LEU A 205 -0.89 18.84 -2.87
CA LEU A 205 -1.78 19.70 -3.64
C LEU A 205 -3.09 19.95 -2.87
N ASP A 206 -3.72 18.88 -2.38
CA ASP A 206 -4.97 18.95 -1.62
C ASP A 206 -4.87 19.77 -0.34
N ARG A 207 -3.77 19.59 0.40
CA ARG A 207 -3.55 20.31 1.67
C ARG A 207 -2.91 21.68 1.47
N GLN A 208 -2.57 22.04 0.23
CA GLN A 208 -1.74 23.19 -0.11
C GLN A 208 -0.48 23.29 0.76
N SER A 209 0.10 22.14 1.10
CA SER A 209 1.23 22.09 2.03
C SER A 209 2.50 22.59 1.35
N THR A 210 3.31 23.36 2.08
CA THR A 210 4.57 23.89 1.55
C THR A 210 5.70 22.88 1.76
N ILE A 211 6.34 22.45 0.68
CA ILE A 211 7.53 21.60 0.68
C ILE A 211 8.42 22.00 -0.50
N SER A 212 9.74 22.00 -0.33
CA SER A 212 10.66 22.23 -1.46
C SER A 212 10.82 20.97 -2.32
N HIS A 213 11.21 21.14 -3.59
CA HIS A 213 11.47 19.99 -4.47
C HIS A 213 12.54 19.07 -3.87
N GLU A 214 13.64 19.64 -3.36
CA GLU A 214 14.72 18.91 -2.71
C GLU A 214 14.27 18.15 -1.46
N SER A 215 13.44 18.77 -0.60
CA SER A 215 12.93 18.08 0.59
C SER A 215 11.98 16.94 0.21
N PHE A 216 11.17 17.12 -0.84
CA PHE A 216 10.33 16.04 -1.35
C PHE A 216 11.19 14.90 -1.90
N ALA A 217 12.22 15.21 -2.69
CA ALA A 217 13.16 14.24 -3.23
C ALA A 217 13.86 13.41 -2.14
N LYS A 218 14.40 14.07 -1.11
CA LYS A 218 15.00 13.40 0.07
C LYS A 218 14.02 12.50 0.80
N GLN A 219 12.74 12.90 0.87
CA GLN A 219 11.70 12.06 1.47
C GLN A 219 11.38 10.82 0.62
N LEU A 220 11.55 10.88 -0.71
CA LEU A 220 11.45 9.70 -1.57
C LEU A 220 12.65 8.76 -1.37
N GLU A 221 13.85 9.31 -1.28
CA GLU A 221 15.08 8.55 -0.98
C GLU A 221 14.98 7.76 0.32
N THR A 222 14.47 8.36 1.39
CA THR A 222 14.31 7.65 2.68
C THR A 222 13.43 6.41 2.62
N ARG A 223 12.62 6.21 1.56
CA ARG A 223 11.79 5.01 1.41
C ARG A 223 12.58 3.78 1.04
N LEU A 224 13.68 3.94 0.30
CA LEU A 224 14.50 2.81 -0.14
C LEU A 224 15.28 2.16 1.01
N GLY A 225 15.47 2.90 2.11
CA GLY A 225 16.26 2.44 3.26
C GLY A 225 17.75 2.64 2.98
N SER A 226 18.34 3.69 3.55
CA SER A 226 19.77 3.97 3.46
C SER A 226 20.36 4.23 4.85
N GLU A 227 21.67 4.01 5.01
CA GLU A 227 22.44 4.30 6.23
C GLU A 227 21.89 3.63 7.51
N GLY A 228 21.64 2.31 7.45
CA GLY A 228 21.19 1.54 8.62
C GLY A 228 19.70 1.66 8.93
N LYS A 229 18.91 2.27 8.05
CA LYS A 229 17.44 2.23 8.09
C LYS A 229 16.92 1.18 7.12
N GLU A 230 15.97 0.39 7.60
CA GLU A 230 15.29 -0.61 6.78
C GLU A 230 14.43 0.05 5.69
N PRO A 231 14.27 -0.61 4.52
CA PRO A 231 13.34 -0.18 3.48
C PRO A 231 11.91 -0.06 4.02
N ASP A 232 11.15 0.96 3.59
CA ASP A 232 9.75 1.12 4.04
C ASP A 232 8.86 0.09 3.33
N MET A 233 8.72 -1.09 3.94
CA MET A 233 7.97 -2.20 3.37
C MET A 233 6.50 -1.88 3.12
N ARG A 234 5.92 -0.82 3.72
CA ARG A 234 4.55 -0.36 3.39
C ARG A 234 4.42 0.21 1.97
N VAL A 235 5.53 0.68 1.40
CA VAL A 235 5.60 1.14 0.00
C VAL A 235 5.91 -0.05 -0.90
N TRP A 236 6.95 -0.81 -0.57
CA TRP A 236 7.48 -1.84 -1.46
C TRP A 236 6.62 -3.11 -1.54
N SER A 237 5.87 -3.45 -0.49
CA SER A 237 4.97 -4.62 -0.49
C SER A 237 3.76 -4.48 -1.42
N LYS A 238 3.47 -3.25 -1.88
CA LYS A 238 2.38 -2.99 -2.85
C LYS A 238 2.65 -3.60 -4.22
N ASN A 239 3.91 -3.89 -4.55
CA ASN A 239 4.28 -4.57 -5.79
C ASN A 239 4.73 -6.00 -5.49
N LYS A 240 3.92 -6.98 -5.91
CA LYS A 240 4.17 -8.41 -5.68
C LYS A 240 5.50 -8.90 -6.26
N HIS A 241 6.02 -8.26 -7.31
CA HIS A 241 7.30 -8.60 -7.92
C HIS A 241 8.51 -8.22 -7.04
N LEU A 242 8.30 -7.50 -5.93
CA LEU A 242 9.35 -7.05 -5.02
C LEU A 242 9.48 -7.91 -3.75
N ALA A 243 8.72 -9.00 -3.60
CA ALA A 243 8.71 -9.82 -2.38
C ALA A 243 10.07 -10.42 -2.01
N ASN A 244 10.87 -10.82 -3.01
CA ASN A 244 12.18 -11.47 -2.83
C ASN A 244 13.35 -10.57 -3.24
N VAL A 245 13.19 -9.26 -3.09
CA VAL A 245 14.21 -8.28 -3.48
C VAL A 245 15.21 -8.09 -2.35
N ASP A 246 16.48 -8.24 -2.70
CA ASP A 246 17.60 -7.84 -1.84
C ASP A 246 17.77 -6.31 -1.86
N PHE A 247 17.10 -5.61 -0.95
CA PHE A 247 17.17 -4.14 -0.85
C PHE A 247 18.59 -3.62 -0.54
N SER A 248 19.49 -4.43 0.00
CA SER A 248 20.89 -4.02 0.21
C SER A 248 21.65 -3.81 -1.11
N SER A 249 21.13 -4.40 -2.19
CA SER A 249 21.63 -4.22 -3.56
C SER A 249 20.85 -3.16 -4.36
N ALA A 250 19.91 -2.44 -3.72
CA ALA A 250 19.10 -1.40 -4.35
C ALA A 250 19.59 -0.01 -3.92
N GLU A 251 19.84 0.87 -4.90
CA GLU A 251 20.28 2.24 -4.66
C GLU A 251 19.60 3.21 -5.64
N LEU A 252 19.46 4.47 -5.26
CA LEU A 252 19.05 5.50 -6.21
C LEU A 252 20.21 5.78 -7.16
N THR A 253 19.91 5.90 -8.46
CA THR A 253 20.95 6.28 -9.44
C THR A 253 21.40 7.72 -9.23
N TYR A 254 20.46 8.59 -8.85
CA TYR A 254 20.64 9.96 -8.42
C TYR A 254 19.40 10.35 -7.60
N LEU A 255 19.48 11.45 -6.87
CA LEU A 255 18.36 11.93 -6.06
C LEU A 255 17.12 12.19 -6.95
N PRO A 256 15.90 11.73 -6.58
CA PRO A 256 14.71 11.95 -7.41
C PRO A 256 14.51 13.42 -7.76
N VAL A 257 14.10 13.70 -8.98
CA VAL A 257 13.99 15.09 -9.46
C VAL A 257 12.52 15.44 -9.58
N ILE A 258 12.10 16.44 -8.81
CA ILE A 258 10.78 17.05 -8.91
C ILE A 258 10.97 18.48 -9.41
N GLN A 259 10.20 18.90 -10.39
CA GLN A 259 10.26 20.26 -10.96
C GLN A 259 8.87 20.84 -11.11
N SER A 260 8.72 22.13 -10.90
CA SER A 260 7.48 22.85 -11.18
C SER A 260 7.80 24.27 -11.66
N ARG A 261 6.77 25.05 -12.01
CA ARG A 261 6.96 26.43 -12.49
C ARG A 261 7.84 27.31 -11.60
N SER A 262 7.84 27.07 -10.28
CA SER A 262 8.68 27.78 -9.30
C SER A 262 10.19 27.51 -9.45
N SER A 263 10.58 26.30 -9.85
CA SER A 263 11.99 25.94 -10.11
C SER A 263 12.41 26.20 -11.57
N GLY A 264 11.43 26.38 -12.46
CA GLY A 264 11.61 26.17 -13.89
C GLY A 264 11.73 24.67 -14.22
N TYR A 265 11.93 24.38 -15.51
CA TYR A 265 11.99 23.01 -16.03
C TYR A 265 13.32 22.76 -16.75
N ASP A 266 13.98 21.67 -16.40
CA ASP A 266 15.19 21.17 -17.06
C ASP A 266 15.01 19.69 -17.40
N LEU A 267 14.87 19.40 -18.69
CA LEU A 267 14.67 18.04 -19.19
C LEU A 267 15.99 17.28 -19.41
N ARG A 268 17.13 17.85 -19.01
CA ARG A 268 18.43 17.18 -19.10
C ARG A 268 18.57 16.15 -17.99
N VAL A 269 19.36 15.12 -18.27
CA VAL A 269 19.70 14.06 -17.30
C VAL A 269 20.35 14.59 -16.02
N ALA A 270 21.11 15.69 -16.12
CA ALA A 270 21.83 16.29 -14.99
C ALA A 270 20.99 17.33 -14.25
N ALA A 271 19.67 17.24 -14.32
CA ALA A 271 18.79 18.14 -13.58
C ALA A 271 18.81 17.78 -12.09
N GLU A 272 18.90 18.79 -11.24
CA GLU A 272 18.89 18.64 -9.78
C GLU A 272 17.59 19.20 -9.19
N PRO A 273 17.08 18.63 -8.09
CA PRO A 273 15.89 19.17 -7.43
C PRO A 273 16.24 20.50 -6.74
N SER A 274 15.40 21.51 -6.96
CA SER A 274 15.65 22.85 -6.42
C SER A 274 15.25 22.99 -4.93
N THR A 275 15.80 24.00 -4.26
CA THR A 275 15.39 24.38 -2.90
C THR A 275 14.08 25.18 -2.86
N GLU A 276 13.57 25.61 -4.01
CA GLU A 276 12.34 26.40 -4.10
C GLU A 276 11.12 25.57 -3.67
N PRO A 277 10.06 26.21 -3.15
CA PRO A 277 8.80 25.54 -2.85
C PRO A 277 8.16 24.95 -4.11
N LEU A 278 7.58 23.75 -3.98
CA LEU A 278 6.75 23.14 -5.01
C LEU A 278 5.53 24.05 -5.29
N ALA A 279 5.28 24.34 -6.57
CA ALA A 279 4.11 25.10 -6.97
C ALA A 279 2.86 24.22 -6.92
N HIS A 280 1.77 24.76 -6.37
CA HIS A 280 0.48 24.05 -6.28
C HIS A 280 -0.39 24.15 -7.54
N LYS A 281 0.00 24.92 -8.56
CA LYS A 281 -0.74 25.05 -9.82
C LYS A 281 0.20 24.89 -11.02
N GLY A 282 -0.35 24.43 -12.15
CA GLY A 282 0.36 24.23 -13.40
C GLY A 282 1.02 22.85 -13.51
N VAL A 283 2.14 22.78 -14.22
CA VAL A 283 2.77 21.49 -14.56
C VAL A 283 3.85 21.11 -13.55
N ILE A 284 3.89 19.84 -13.16
CA ILE A 284 4.85 19.29 -12.21
C ILE A 284 5.50 18.05 -12.85
N LEU A 285 6.82 18.02 -12.96
CA LEU A 285 7.57 16.87 -13.45
C LEU A 285 8.10 16.06 -12.27
N GLY A 286 7.96 14.73 -12.32
CA GLY A 286 8.57 13.81 -11.39
C GLY A 286 9.41 12.78 -12.13
N THR A 287 10.67 12.61 -11.71
CA THR A 287 11.62 11.66 -12.29
C THR A 287 12.25 10.81 -11.19
N ILE A 288 12.21 9.49 -11.36
CA ILE A 288 12.80 8.50 -10.44
C ILE A 288 13.70 7.57 -11.24
N SER A 289 14.87 7.26 -10.70
CA SER A 289 15.79 6.28 -11.26
C SER A 289 16.40 5.43 -10.14
N ILE A 290 16.07 4.14 -10.12
CA ILE A 290 16.62 3.17 -9.16
C ILE A 290 17.54 2.20 -9.89
N ARG A 291 18.61 1.81 -9.21
CA ARG A 291 19.56 0.78 -9.62
C ARG A 291 19.42 -0.44 -8.72
N TYR A 292 19.42 -1.63 -9.31
CA TYR A 292 19.41 -2.89 -8.59
C TYR A 292 20.55 -3.77 -9.08
N LYS A 293 21.44 -4.21 -8.17
CA LYS A 293 22.65 -4.99 -8.49
C LYS A 293 23.46 -4.40 -9.65
N GLY A 294 23.64 -3.07 -9.65
CA GLY A 294 24.36 -2.37 -10.71
C GLY A 294 23.49 -1.88 -11.88
N TYR A 295 22.29 -2.42 -12.12
CA TYR A 295 21.47 -2.10 -13.31
C TYR A 295 20.40 -1.06 -13.04
N SER A 296 20.40 0.04 -13.80
CA SER A 296 19.47 1.15 -13.63
C SER A 296 18.17 0.99 -14.43
N ALA A 297 17.07 1.48 -13.86
CA ALA A 297 15.82 1.75 -14.56
C ALA A 297 15.34 3.18 -14.22
N HIS A 298 14.58 3.78 -15.13
CA HIS A 298 14.21 5.19 -15.13
C HIS A 298 12.74 5.34 -15.49
N VAL A 299 12.04 6.19 -14.74
CA VAL A 299 10.66 6.59 -15.04
C VAL A 299 10.49 8.09 -14.82
N SER A 300 9.89 8.78 -15.79
CA SER A 300 9.49 10.19 -15.65
C SER A 300 8.02 10.37 -16.03
N ARG A 301 7.32 11.19 -15.25
CA ARG A 301 5.91 11.53 -15.44
C ARG A 301 5.69 13.04 -15.32
N THR A 302 4.68 13.52 -16.05
CA THR A 302 4.21 14.90 -16.00
C THR A 302 2.84 14.91 -15.37
N PHE A 303 2.72 15.62 -14.26
CA PHE A 303 1.48 15.88 -13.55
C PHE A 303 0.97 17.28 -13.89
N TYR A 304 -0.33 17.45 -14.01
CA TYR A 304 -0.98 18.72 -14.32
C TYR A 304 -1.92 19.09 -13.21
N VAL A 305 -1.94 20.37 -12.85
CA VAL A 305 -2.91 20.93 -11.91
C VAL A 305 -3.64 22.06 -12.60
N ASP A 306 -4.95 21.89 -12.76
CA ASP A 306 -5.83 22.69 -13.61
C ASP A 306 -5.34 22.81 -15.06
N PRO A 307 -5.14 21.68 -15.80
CA PRO A 307 -4.68 21.76 -17.18
C PRO A 307 -5.69 22.48 -18.08
N SER A 308 -5.16 23.24 -19.03
CA SER A 308 -5.92 23.71 -20.18
C SER A 308 -6.19 22.58 -21.18
N LYS A 309 -7.22 22.71 -22.01
CA LYS A 309 -7.51 21.76 -23.11
C LYS A 309 -6.34 21.56 -24.08
N GLU A 310 -5.50 22.59 -24.24
CA GLU A 310 -4.28 22.49 -25.04
C GLU A 310 -3.22 21.60 -24.36
N GLN A 311 -3.02 21.77 -23.06
CA GLN A 311 -2.14 20.91 -22.26
C GLN A 311 -2.61 19.45 -22.25
N GLU A 312 -3.92 19.21 -22.10
CA GLU A 312 -4.51 17.87 -22.22
C GLU A 312 -4.21 17.24 -23.59
N GLY A 313 -4.43 18.00 -24.68
CA GLY A 313 -4.16 17.55 -26.04
C GLY A 313 -2.68 17.28 -26.31
N ILE A 314 -1.77 18.08 -25.77
CA ILE A 314 -0.32 17.87 -25.86
C ILE A 314 0.09 16.60 -25.12
N TYR A 315 -0.42 16.38 -23.90
CA TYR A 315 -0.09 15.17 -23.14
C TYR A 315 -0.59 13.90 -23.85
N SER A 316 -1.84 13.91 -24.35
CA SER A 316 -2.37 12.81 -25.17
C SER A 316 -1.50 12.52 -26.40
N PHE A 317 -1.05 13.57 -27.09
CA PHE A 317 -0.13 13.45 -28.22
C PHE A 317 1.22 12.82 -27.83
N VAL A 318 1.79 13.17 -26.66
CA VAL A 318 3.02 12.55 -26.14
C VAL A 318 2.83 11.04 -25.96
N LEU A 319 1.69 10.60 -25.44
CA LEU A 319 1.40 9.17 -25.26
C LEU A 319 1.25 8.43 -26.60
N SER A 320 0.57 9.04 -27.58
CA SER A 320 0.47 8.47 -28.93
C SER A 320 1.84 8.37 -29.60
N LEU A 321 2.67 9.43 -29.50
CA LEU A 321 4.04 9.41 -30.03
C LEU A 321 4.88 8.32 -29.36
N GLN A 322 4.70 8.07 -28.05
CA GLN A 322 5.39 6.98 -27.38
C GLN A 322 5.02 5.61 -27.94
N ALA A 323 3.73 5.35 -28.17
CA ALA A 323 3.27 4.09 -28.76
C ALA A 323 3.89 3.85 -30.15
N GLU A 324 3.98 4.89 -30.97
CA GLU A 324 4.63 4.83 -32.29
C GLU A 324 6.14 4.57 -32.19
N LEU A 325 6.83 5.23 -31.24
CA LEU A 325 8.26 4.99 -31.05
C LEU A 325 8.55 3.60 -30.50
N LEU A 326 7.67 3.01 -29.67
CA LEU A 326 7.79 1.62 -29.23
C LEU A 326 7.68 0.63 -30.40
N SER A 327 6.80 0.90 -31.38
CA SER A 327 6.67 0.05 -32.58
C SER A 327 7.88 0.19 -33.51
N LYS A 328 8.49 1.39 -33.57
CA LYS A 328 9.68 1.67 -34.38
C LYS A 328 10.97 1.15 -33.74
N LEU A 329 11.04 1.08 -32.41
CA LEU A 329 12.22 0.65 -31.67
C LEU A 329 12.30 -0.89 -31.62
N ARG A 330 12.84 -1.47 -32.70
CA ARG A 330 12.97 -2.93 -32.89
C ARG A 330 14.32 -3.31 -33.51
N ASP A 331 14.65 -4.59 -33.45
CA ASP A 331 15.91 -5.13 -33.98
C ASP A 331 16.26 -4.60 -35.39
N GLY A 332 17.52 -4.23 -35.58
CA GLY A 332 18.07 -3.72 -36.83
C GLY A 332 17.77 -2.24 -37.13
N THR A 333 16.91 -1.57 -36.35
CA THR A 333 16.54 -0.18 -36.62
C THR A 333 17.70 0.77 -36.29
N PRO A 334 18.14 1.66 -37.21
CA PRO A 334 19.12 2.68 -36.89
C PRO A 334 18.59 3.68 -35.85
N ALA A 335 19.39 4.04 -34.85
CA ALA A 335 19.01 4.96 -33.77
C ALA A 335 18.51 6.33 -34.29
N LYS A 336 19.11 6.84 -35.37
CA LYS A 336 18.68 8.06 -36.06
C LYS A 336 17.29 7.95 -36.67
N ASP A 337 16.87 6.77 -37.10
CA ASP A 337 15.60 6.56 -37.79
C ASP A 337 14.44 6.55 -36.79
N VAL A 338 14.70 6.15 -35.53
CA VAL A 338 13.74 6.30 -34.43
C VAL A 338 13.46 7.78 -34.17
N TYR A 339 14.51 8.61 -34.08
CA TYR A 339 14.35 10.05 -33.89
C TYR A 339 13.70 10.73 -35.12
N ALA A 340 14.11 10.35 -36.33
CA ALA A 340 13.54 10.87 -37.56
C ALA A 340 12.04 10.55 -37.68
N HIS A 341 11.64 9.35 -37.23
CA HIS A 341 10.23 8.96 -37.17
C HIS A 341 9.44 9.86 -36.19
N ALA A 342 10.01 10.16 -35.02
CA ALA A 342 9.39 11.09 -34.07
C ALA A 342 9.14 12.47 -34.71
N ILE A 343 10.15 13.05 -35.35
CA ILE A 343 10.04 14.35 -36.03
C ILE A 343 9.00 14.30 -37.15
N SER A 344 8.97 13.21 -37.94
CA SER A 344 7.99 13.05 -39.01
C SER A 344 6.56 12.99 -38.46
N TYR A 345 6.35 12.26 -37.37
CA TYR A 345 5.05 12.15 -36.71
C TYR A 345 4.58 13.50 -36.16
N ILE A 346 5.49 14.25 -35.51
CA ILE A 346 5.22 15.61 -35.01
C ILE A 346 4.84 16.54 -36.16
N LYS A 347 5.61 16.58 -37.25
CA LYS A 347 5.30 17.41 -38.43
C LYS A 347 3.94 17.09 -39.05
N GLN A 348 3.55 15.83 -39.04
CA GLN A 348 2.30 15.38 -39.65
C GLN A 348 1.07 15.74 -38.79
N LYS A 349 1.18 15.65 -37.47
CA LYS A 349 0.03 15.76 -36.56
C LYS A 349 -0.05 17.11 -35.83
N LYS A 350 1.10 17.66 -35.42
CA LYS A 350 1.25 18.84 -34.55
C LYS A 350 2.55 19.61 -34.89
N PRO A 351 2.70 20.17 -36.10
CA PRO A 351 3.95 20.79 -36.57
C PRO A 351 4.44 21.94 -35.68
N GLU A 352 3.53 22.64 -34.99
CA GLU A 352 3.82 23.72 -34.06
C GLU A 352 4.71 23.28 -32.87
N LEU A 353 4.66 21.99 -32.50
CA LEU A 353 5.43 21.43 -31.39
C LEU A 353 6.87 21.07 -31.76
N GLU A 354 7.24 21.04 -33.05
CA GLU A 354 8.57 20.60 -33.51
C GLU A 354 9.69 21.42 -32.85
N LYS A 355 9.53 22.74 -32.78
CA LYS A 355 10.55 23.64 -32.22
C LYS A 355 10.79 23.45 -30.71
N HIS A 356 9.82 22.83 -30.03
CA HIS A 356 9.85 22.55 -28.59
C HIS A 356 10.37 21.14 -28.29
N PHE A 357 10.50 20.28 -29.29
CA PHE A 357 10.85 18.88 -29.08
C PHE A 357 12.30 18.69 -28.64
N THR A 358 12.54 17.74 -27.73
CA THR A 358 13.89 17.41 -27.27
C THR A 358 14.79 16.95 -28.42
N LYS A 359 16.09 17.25 -28.32
CA LYS A 359 17.10 16.94 -29.36
C LYS A 359 17.44 15.44 -29.49
N ASN A 360 16.89 14.61 -28.61
CA ASN A 360 16.99 13.16 -28.62
C ASN A 360 15.72 12.59 -27.95
N VAL A 361 15.43 11.32 -28.23
CA VAL A 361 14.30 10.58 -27.63
C VAL A 361 14.77 9.54 -26.60
N GLY A 362 15.89 9.83 -25.95
CA GLY A 362 16.50 8.96 -24.95
C GLY A 362 17.75 8.22 -25.42
N PHE A 363 18.14 7.17 -24.70
CA PHE A 363 19.47 6.55 -24.80
C PHE A 363 19.48 5.11 -24.29
N GLY A 364 20.47 4.33 -24.74
CA GLY A 364 20.75 3.00 -24.20
C GLY A 364 21.20 3.06 -22.73
N MET A 365 20.78 2.08 -21.95
CA MET A 365 21.08 2.01 -20.51
C MET A 365 21.34 0.57 -20.03
N GLY A 366 21.86 0.44 -18.81
CA GLY A 366 22.24 -0.83 -18.19
C GLY A 366 22.94 -0.59 -16.85
N ILE A 367 24.16 -1.13 -16.71
CA ILE A 367 25.05 -0.73 -15.60
C ILE A 367 25.41 0.75 -15.72
N GLU A 368 25.77 1.18 -16.93
CA GLU A 368 25.82 2.60 -17.24
C GLU A 368 24.39 3.13 -17.33
N TYR A 369 24.07 4.14 -16.52
CA TYR A 369 22.77 4.79 -16.60
C TYR A 369 22.52 5.37 -18.00
N ARG A 370 23.54 6.01 -18.60
CA ARG A 370 23.46 6.61 -19.94
C ARG A 370 24.62 6.20 -20.82
N ASP A 371 24.37 5.33 -21.79
CA ASP A 371 25.33 5.02 -22.84
C ASP A 371 25.22 6.00 -24.01
N SER A 372 26.18 6.91 -24.10
CA SER A 372 26.29 7.89 -25.19
C SER A 372 26.42 7.25 -26.58
N SER A 373 26.87 6.00 -26.66
CA SER A 373 27.00 5.24 -27.91
C SER A 373 25.64 4.95 -28.55
N TYR A 374 24.61 4.76 -27.73
CA TYR A 374 23.24 4.46 -28.16
C TYR A 374 22.27 5.59 -27.84
N LEU A 375 22.69 6.85 -28.09
CA LEU A 375 21.79 7.99 -28.02
C LEU A 375 20.83 8.01 -29.22
N LEU A 376 19.51 8.02 -28.98
CA LEU A 376 18.46 8.09 -30.01
C LEU A 376 18.34 9.53 -30.52
N SER A 377 19.20 9.90 -31.47
CA SER A 377 19.39 11.28 -31.95
C SER A 377 19.56 11.32 -33.47
N PRO A 378 19.40 12.49 -34.14
CA PRO A 378 19.46 12.61 -35.60
C PRO A 378 20.74 12.07 -36.26
N LYS A 379 21.85 12.01 -35.51
CA LYS A 379 23.18 11.73 -36.03
C LYS A 379 23.64 10.29 -35.80
N ASN A 380 22.94 9.52 -34.97
CA ASN A 380 23.43 8.20 -34.55
C ASN A 380 23.03 7.10 -35.54
N THR A 381 23.97 6.59 -36.31
CA THR A 381 23.72 5.57 -37.34
C THR A 381 23.76 4.13 -36.82
N ARG A 382 24.05 3.91 -35.53
CA ARG A 382 24.14 2.56 -34.95
C ARG A 382 22.78 1.87 -34.96
N GLN A 383 22.79 0.56 -35.20
CA GLN A 383 21.59 -0.26 -35.17
C GLN A 383 21.27 -0.67 -33.74
N VAL A 384 20.01 -0.54 -33.35
CA VAL A 384 19.52 -1.13 -32.10
C VAL A 384 19.33 -2.63 -32.31
N LYS A 385 19.59 -3.43 -31.27
CA LYS A 385 19.48 -4.89 -31.31
C LYS A 385 18.52 -5.39 -30.25
N ALA A 386 17.86 -6.51 -30.53
CA ALA A 386 17.02 -7.20 -29.54
C ALA A 386 17.83 -7.50 -28.26
N GLY A 387 17.19 -7.32 -27.11
CA GLY A 387 17.82 -7.48 -25.78
C GLY A 387 18.55 -6.24 -25.27
N MET A 388 18.67 -5.15 -26.06
CA MET A 388 19.11 -3.86 -25.53
C MET A 388 18.02 -3.22 -24.65
N ILE A 389 18.45 -2.42 -23.68
CA ILE A 389 17.57 -1.62 -22.83
C ILE A 389 17.78 -0.14 -23.14
N PHE A 390 16.69 0.61 -23.27
CA PHE A 390 16.71 2.05 -23.50
C PHE A 390 15.87 2.78 -22.45
N ASN A 391 16.29 3.98 -22.06
CA ASN A 391 15.36 4.99 -21.58
C ASN A 391 14.72 5.63 -22.82
N LEU A 392 13.45 5.36 -23.09
CA LEU A 392 12.69 6.04 -24.14
C LEU A 392 12.04 7.28 -23.53
N SER A 393 12.55 8.46 -23.88
CA SER A 393 12.20 9.73 -23.25
C SER A 393 11.67 10.71 -24.28
N ILE A 394 10.44 11.19 -24.08
CA ILE A 394 9.73 12.07 -25.00
C ILE A 394 9.40 13.34 -24.24
N GLY A 395 9.98 14.45 -24.68
CA GLY A 395 9.84 15.71 -24.00
C GLY A 395 9.63 16.90 -24.93
N PHE A 396 8.89 17.88 -24.44
CA PHE A 396 8.69 19.17 -25.06
C PHE A 396 9.03 20.27 -24.05
N SER A 397 9.98 21.13 -24.39
CA SER A 397 10.46 22.22 -23.54
C SER A 397 9.99 23.59 -24.00
N ASP A 398 9.97 24.56 -23.08
CA ASP A 398 9.61 25.95 -23.38
C ASP A 398 8.21 26.11 -24.02
N LEU A 399 7.24 25.26 -23.68
CA LEU A 399 5.85 25.47 -24.05
C LEU A 399 5.27 26.65 -23.26
N GLU A 400 4.30 27.36 -23.80
CA GLU A 400 3.67 28.51 -23.14
C GLU A 400 2.20 28.22 -22.87
N ASP A 401 1.75 28.51 -21.66
CA ASP A 401 0.32 28.47 -21.33
C ASP A 401 -0.41 29.74 -21.80
N LYS A 402 -1.73 29.80 -21.58
CA LYS A 402 -2.56 30.94 -21.97
C LYS A 402 -2.17 32.25 -21.30
N ASP A 403 -1.50 32.18 -20.15
CA ASP A 403 -1.05 33.33 -19.37
C ASP A 403 0.40 33.72 -19.70
N GLY A 404 1.03 33.01 -20.65
CA GLY A 404 2.41 33.22 -21.08
C GLY A 404 3.45 32.60 -20.14
N ASN A 405 3.04 31.77 -19.18
CA ASN A 405 3.99 31.04 -18.33
C ASN A 405 4.59 29.87 -19.10
N LYS A 406 5.89 29.68 -18.95
CA LYS A 406 6.59 28.56 -19.55
C LYS A 406 6.37 27.27 -18.77
N TYR A 407 6.11 26.17 -19.47
CA TYR A 407 6.08 24.82 -18.94
C TYR A 407 6.80 23.82 -19.83
N SER A 408 6.97 22.60 -19.34
CA SER A 408 7.54 21.49 -20.11
C SER A 408 6.80 20.21 -19.81
N VAL A 409 6.82 19.28 -20.75
CA VAL A 409 6.20 17.95 -20.64
C VAL A 409 7.28 16.91 -20.86
N LEU A 410 7.30 15.88 -20.02
CA LEU A 410 8.23 14.77 -20.08
C LEU A 410 7.54 13.45 -19.71
N VAL A 411 7.63 12.47 -20.61
CA VAL A 411 7.28 11.08 -20.33
C VAL A 411 8.46 10.20 -20.71
N SER A 412 8.97 9.44 -19.75
CA SER A 412 10.11 8.56 -19.96
C SER A 412 9.88 7.19 -19.33
N ASP A 413 10.29 6.13 -20.01
CA ASP A 413 10.19 4.75 -19.52
C ASP A 413 11.42 3.93 -19.89
N THR A 414 11.75 2.97 -19.04
CA THR A 414 12.71 1.92 -19.37
C THR A 414 12.04 0.90 -20.27
N VAL A 415 12.60 0.66 -21.45
CA VAL A 415 12.05 -0.23 -22.47
C VAL A 415 13.08 -1.28 -22.89
N LYS A 416 12.62 -2.51 -23.13
CA LYS A 416 13.41 -3.60 -23.71
C LYS A 416 13.13 -3.69 -25.20
N VAL A 417 14.16 -3.66 -26.03
CA VAL A 417 14.06 -3.87 -27.48
C VAL A 417 13.76 -5.35 -27.75
N GLY A 418 12.66 -5.63 -28.44
CA GLY A 418 12.32 -6.94 -28.97
C GLY A 418 12.64 -7.08 -30.46
N GLN A 419 12.32 -8.24 -31.02
CA GLN A 419 12.48 -8.51 -32.45
C GLN A 419 11.58 -7.60 -33.30
N GLU A 420 10.30 -7.47 -32.93
CA GLU A 420 9.32 -6.71 -33.71
C GLU A 420 9.01 -5.32 -33.13
N LYS A 421 9.05 -5.18 -31.81
CA LYS A 421 8.74 -3.93 -31.08
C LYS A 421 9.45 -3.88 -29.73
N ALA A 422 9.56 -2.70 -29.15
CA ALA A 422 10.00 -2.53 -27.78
C ALA A 422 8.84 -2.73 -26.78
N VAL A 423 9.18 -3.14 -25.56
CA VAL A 423 8.23 -3.37 -24.46
C VAL A 423 8.65 -2.54 -23.26
N CYS A 424 7.72 -1.78 -22.67
CA CYS A 424 7.96 -1.05 -21.42
C CYS A 424 8.16 -2.01 -20.26
N LEU A 425 9.17 -1.74 -19.44
CA LEU A 425 9.43 -2.44 -18.17
C LEU A 425 8.94 -1.63 -16.96
N THR A 426 8.82 -0.31 -17.11
CA THR A 426 8.20 0.57 -16.12
C THR A 426 6.71 0.73 -16.40
N GLU A 427 5.91 0.71 -15.34
CA GLU A 427 4.44 0.64 -15.40
C GLU A 427 3.79 1.72 -14.51
N GLY A 428 2.51 2.02 -14.79
CA GLY A 428 1.66 2.90 -13.97
C GLY A 428 1.89 4.42 -14.12
N THR A 429 1.00 5.17 -13.45
CA THR A 429 0.96 6.64 -13.31
C THR A 429 1.22 7.37 -14.61
N LYS A 430 0.46 7.07 -15.66
CA LYS A 430 0.63 7.67 -17.00
C LYS A 430 -0.71 8.01 -17.63
N ALA A 431 -1.77 7.31 -17.24
CA ALA A 431 -3.10 7.57 -17.77
C ALA A 431 -3.54 9.00 -17.40
N THR A 432 -4.41 9.57 -18.22
CA THR A 432 -4.77 11.00 -18.13
C THR A 432 -5.43 11.32 -16.79
N ASP A 433 -6.27 10.41 -16.31
CA ASP A 433 -6.92 10.43 -14.99
C ASP A 433 -5.96 10.28 -13.81
N GLU A 434 -4.81 9.63 -13.99
CA GLU A 434 -3.80 9.46 -12.92
C GLU A 434 -2.88 10.67 -12.76
N VAL A 435 -2.76 11.52 -13.79
CA VAL A 435 -1.77 12.61 -13.82
C VAL A 435 -2.37 14.02 -13.89
N MET A 436 -3.69 14.15 -14.05
CA MET A 436 -4.37 15.45 -14.13
C MET A 436 -5.23 15.70 -12.90
N PHE A 437 -4.90 16.77 -12.16
CA PHE A 437 -5.59 17.25 -10.97
C PHE A 437 -6.40 18.50 -11.33
N PHE A 438 -7.60 18.65 -10.76
CA PHE A 438 -8.48 19.81 -11.00
C PHE A 438 -8.97 20.37 -9.67
N PHE A 439 -8.79 21.68 -9.44
CA PHE A 439 -9.40 22.45 -8.38
C PHE A 439 -10.72 23.07 -8.86
N GLN A 440 -11.75 23.09 -8.02
CA GLN A 440 -12.99 23.80 -8.31
C GLN A 440 -12.78 25.31 -8.09
N ASP A 441 -13.04 26.15 -9.10
CA ASP A 441 -13.01 27.63 -9.01
C ASP A 441 -14.45 28.20 -8.91
N ASP A 442 -14.80 28.81 -7.77
CA ASP A 442 -16.15 29.31 -7.43
C ASP A 442 -16.56 30.67 -8.07
N SER A 443 -15.87 31.18 -9.10
CA SER A 443 -15.85 32.64 -9.37
C SER A 443 -16.35 33.14 -10.73
N ASN A 444 -17.37 32.55 -11.37
CA ASN A 444 -18.01 33.25 -12.51
C ASN A 444 -19.51 33.00 -12.71
N SER A 445 -20.34 33.73 -11.95
CA SER A 445 -21.78 33.89 -12.20
C SER A 445 -22.10 35.29 -12.73
N LYS A 446 -22.75 35.37 -13.92
CA LYS A 446 -23.64 36.42 -14.49
C LYS A 446 -23.53 36.38 -16.03
N SER A 447 -24.57 36.55 -16.85
CA SER A 447 -25.91 37.11 -16.69
C SER A 447 -26.85 36.61 -17.80
N LYS A 448 -28.14 36.42 -17.46
CA LYS A 448 -29.24 36.12 -18.41
C LYS A 448 -29.82 37.41 -19.00
N SER A 449 -30.25 37.37 -20.26
CA SER A 449 -31.30 38.26 -20.77
C SER A 449 -32.43 37.47 -21.42
N LYS A 450 -33.66 37.80 -20.99
CA LYS A 450 -34.97 37.24 -21.36
C LYS A 450 -35.47 37.78 -22.70
N SER A 451 -36.28 36.97 -23.38
CA SER A 451 -37.46 37.34 -24.21
C SER A 451 -37.93 36.06 -24.91
N ASP A 452 -39.17 35.72 -25.17
CA ASP A 452 -40.50 36.14 -24.74
C ASP A 452 -41.43 35.05 -25.33
N SER A 453 -42.60 34.85 -24.74
CA SER A 453 -43.58 33.82 -25.16
C SER A 453 -44.12 34.02 -26.60
N PRO A 454 -44.78 33.01 -27.21
CA PRO A 454 -46.24 32.97 -27.07
C PRO A 454 -46.90 31.58 -27.04
N THR A 455 -47.84 31.47 -26.09
CA THR A 455 -49.12 30.76 -26.08
C THR A 455 -49.65 30.09 -27.36
N LYS A 456 -50.26 28.88 -27.24
CA LYS A 456 -51.73 28.66 -27.33
C LYS A 456 -52.18 27.19 -27.18
N ASN A 457 -53.25 27.06 -26.35
CA ASN A 457 -54.45 26.22 -26.48
C ASN A 457 -54.34 24.68 -26.48
N LYS A 458 -54.76 24.01 -25.39
CA LYS A 458 -56.15 23.66 -24.97
C LYS A 458 -56.73 22.44 -25.73
N SER A 459 -56.90 21.34 -25.01
CA SER A 459 -58.22 20.72 -24.78
C SER A 459 -58.13 19.54 -23.79
N LYS A 460 -58.84 19.65 -22.66
CA LYS A 460 -59.43 18.51 -21.91
C LYS A 460 -60.85 18.27 -22.47
N PRO A 461 -61.48 17.10 -22.24
CA PRO A 461 -62.32 16.92 -21.05
C PRO A 461 -62.10 15.54 -20.36
N ALA A 462 -62.07 15.47 -19.02
CA ALA A 462 -63.18 15.09 -18.11
C ALA A 462 -63.58 13.61 -18.21
N SER A 463 -63.88 12.82 -17.17
CA SER A 463 -63.99 12.96 -15.71
C SER A 463 -64.47 11.60 -15.20
N ALA A 464 -63.99 11.08 -14.07
CA ALA A 464 -64.81 10.37 -13.06
C ALA A 464 -63.94 9.94 -11.86
N LYS A 465 -64.45 10.24 -10.66
CA LYS A 465 -63.87 9.93 -9.35
C LYS A 465 -64.42 8.60 -8.82
N LYS A 466 -63.61 7.83 -8.08
CA LYS A 466 -63.74 7.51 -6.63
C LYS A 466 -63.16 6.14 -6.26
N ASN A 467 -62.20 6.19 -5.33
CA ASN A 467 -61.90 5.34 -4.17
C ASN A 467 -62.48 3.92 -4.09
N ALA A 468 -61.62 2.93 -3.88
CA ALA A 468 -61.42 2.26 -2.57
C ALA A 468 -60.58 0.96 -2.75
N SER A 469 -59.53 0.80 -1.94
CA SER A 469 -58.89 -0.50 -1.60
C SER A 469 -59.85 -1.33 -0.73
N PRO A 470 -59.75 -2.68 -0.63
CA PRO A 470 -58.64 -3.31 0.12
C PRO A 470 -58.17 -4.73 -0.33
N ASN A 471 -56.93 -5.04 0.07
CA ASN A 471 -56.32 -6.34 0.44
C ASN A 471 -56.53 -7.64 -0.39
N GLY A 472 -55.41 -8.13 -0.95
CA GLY A 472 -54.76 -9.37 -0.50
C GLY A 472 -55.16 -10.71 -1.14
N LYS A 473 -54.25 -11.31 -1.93
CA LYS A 473 -53.69 -12.68 -1.74
C LYS A 473 -52.84 -13.15 -2.94
N LEU A 474 -51.71 -13.76 -2.57
CA LEU A 474 -50.83 -14.64 -3.35
C LEU A 474 -51.57 -15.86 -3.92
N VAL A 475 -51.27 -16.27 -5.17
CA VAL A 475 -51.01 -17.67 -5.60
C VAL A 475 -50.23 -17.62 -6.92
N GLY A 476 -49.13 -18.38 -6.99
CA GLY A 476 -48.25 -18.45 -8.15
C GLY A 476 -48.64 -19.46 -9.24
N SER A 477 -47.86 -19.37 -10.33
CA SER A 477 -47.47 -20.42 -11.28
C SER A 477 -48.55 -21.15 -12.09
N LYS A 478 -48.56 -20.87 -13.41
CA LYS A 478 -48.66 -21.90 -14.45
C LYS A 478 -48.04 -21.42 -15.76
N VAL A 479 -46.86 -21.97 -16.05
CA VAL A 479 -46.15 -21.91 -17.34
C VAL A 479 -46.87 -22.81 -18.34
N LEU A 480 -47.12 -22.34 -19.58
CA LEU A 480 -46.95 -23.13 -20.80
C LEU A 480 -47.12 -22.30 -22.10
N ARG A 481 -46.01 -22.25 -22.85
CA ARG A 481 -45.87 -22.26 -24.32
C ARG A 481 -46.74 -21.30 -25.16
N ASN A 482 -46.09 -20.27 -25.69
CA ASN A 482 -45.92 -20.18 -27.15
C ASN A 482 -44.58 -19.50 -27.49
N LYS A 483 -43.69 -20.30 -28.09
CA LYS A 483 -42.42 -19.88 -28.67
C LYS A 483 -42.71 -19.08 -29.94
N THR A 484 -41.90 -18.04 -30.17
CA THR A 484 -41.71 -17.32 -31.45
C THR A 484 -42.52 -16.04 -31.67
N ARG A 485 -42.49 -15.07 -30.72
CA ARG A 485 -42.64 -13.62 -31.04
C ARG A 485 -42.35 -12.67 -29.86
N GLN A 486 -41.26 -12.88 -29.11
CA GLN A 486 -41.07 -12.20 -27.82
C GLN A 486 -39.60 -11.78 -27.59
N GLN A 487 -38.98 -11.18 -28.60
CA GLN A 487 -37.70 -10.46 -28.44
C GLN A 487 -37.85 -8.95 -28.68
N SER A 488 -38.97 -8.51 -29.25
CA SER A 488 -39.26 -7.08 -29.45
C SER A 488 -40.12 -6.46 -28.33
N ALA A 489 -40.69 -7.26 -27.42
CA ALA A 489 -41.55 -6.75 -26.34
C ALA A 489 -40.80 -6.45 -25.03
N ASP A 490 -39.69 -7.16 -24.76
CA ASP A 490 -38.90 -6.95 -23.52
C ASP A 490 -38.01 -5.70 -23.59
N GLN A 491 -37.59 -5.28 -24.79
CA GLN A 491 -36.84 -4.03 -24.98
C GLN A 491 -37.71 -2.78 -24.70
N ASP A 492 -38.99 -2.80 -25.10
CA ASP A 492 -39.92 -1.70 -24.84
C ASP A 492 -40.29 -1.61 -23.35
N ALA A 493 -40.39 -2.75 -22.65
CA ALA A 493 -40.68 -2.77 -21.22
C ALA A 493 -39.51 -2.24 -20.37
N SER A 494 -38.28 -2.68 -20.66
CA SER A 494 -37.06 -2.25 -19.95
C SER A 494 -36.76 -0.75 -20.15
N ALA A 495 -36.92 -0.23 -21.37
CA ALA A 495 -36.79 1.20 -21.64
C ALA A 495 -37.84 2.05 -20.90
N SER A 496 -39.07 1.53 -20.75
CA SER A 496 -40.13 2.20 -20.01
C SER A 496 -39.87 2.25 -18.49
N THR A 497 -39.23 1.21 -17.93
CA THR A 497 -38.86 1.16 -16.50
C THR A 497 -37.72 2.12 -16.20
N LEU A 498 -36.68 2.16 -17.04
CA LEU A 498 -35.54 3.06 -16.86
C LEU A 498 -35.94 4.55 -16.92
N ALA A 499 -36.88 4.88 -17.80
CA ALA A 499 -37.45 6.23 -17.90
C ALA A 499 -38.29 6.62 -16.67
N ARG A 500 -39.01 5.67 -16.05
CA ARG A 500 -39.74 5.91 -14.80
C ARG A 500 -38.79 6.16 -13.63
N ILE A 501 -37.77 5.32 -13.48
CA ILE A 501 -36.73 5.47 -12.45
C ILE A 501 -36.06 6.84 -12.60
N THR A 502 -35.67 7.22 -13.82
CA THR A 502 -35.05 8.52 -14.09
C THR A 502 -35.95 9.70 -13.67
N ALA A 503 -37.24 9.65 -13.98
CA ALA A 503 -38.18 10.71 -13.60
C ALA A 503 -38.39 10.79 -12.08
N HIS A 504 -38.51 9.64 -11.42
CA HIS A 504 -38.68 9.56 -9.96
C HIS A 504 -37.44 10.02 -9.21
N GLN A 505 -36.25 9.60 -9.64
CA GLN A 505 -34.98 10.05 -9.09
C GLN A 505 -34.79 11.57 -9.18
N LYS A 506 -35.22 12.18 -10.29
CA LYS A 506 -35.21 13.65 -10.41
C LYS A 506 -36.10 14.33 -9.36
N GLU A 507 -37.24 13.74 -9.02
CA GLU A 507 -38.12 14.23 -7.96
C GLU A 507 -37.47 14.07 -6.58
N LEU A 508 -36.88 12.91 -6.29
CA LEU A 508 -36.19 12.64 -5.02
C LEU A 508 -35.01 13.60 -4.78
N HIS A 509 -34.20 13.86 -5.81
CA HIS A 509 -33.11 14.83 -5.74
C HIS A 509 -33.62 16.25 -5.43
N ALA A 510 -34.75 16.65 -6.04
CA ALA A 510 -35.36 17.96 -5.76
C ALA A 510 -35.94 18.04 -4.35
N GLN A 511 -36.55 16.97 -3.85
CA GLN A 511 -37.06 16.89 -2.49
C GLN A 511 -35.93 16.98 -1.46
N ARG A 512 -34.82 16.25 -1.64
CA ARG A 512 -33.65 16.33 -0.75
C ARG A 512 -32.99 17.70 -0.74
N GLN A 513 -32.93 18.35 -1.89
CA GLN A 513 -32.43 19.72 -1.97
C GLN A 513 -33.28 20.70 -1.16
N ALA A 514 -34.61 20.57 -1.21
CA ALA A 514 -35.52 21.41 -0.44
C ALA A 514 -35.42 21.10 1.06
N ASP A 515 -35.42 19.81 1.45
CA ASP A 515 -35.24 19.36 2.83
C ASP A 515 -33.93 19.88 3.43
N GLY A 516 -32.82 19.83 2.69
CA GLY A 516 -31.52 20.31 3.14
C GLY A 516 -31.53 21.82 3.39
N LEU A 517 -32.11 22.59 2.47
CA LEU A 517 -32.28 24.04 2.67
C LEU A 517 -33.12 24.37 3.90
N ASP A 518 -34.22 23.65 4.12
CA ASP A 518 -35.11 23.87 5.27
C ASP A 518 -34.45 23.44 6.60
N ARG A 519 -33.77 22.28 6.62
CA ARG A 519 -33.10 21.75 7.83
C ARG A 519 -31.99 22.66 8.35
N PHE A 520 -31.25 23.32 7.45
CA PHE A 520 -30.12 24.17 7.81
C PHE A 520 -30.46 25.69 7.76
N ALA A 521 -31.70 26.08 7.41
CA ALA A 521 -32.12 27.48 7.34
C ALA A 521 -32.07 28.20 8.70
N ASP A 522 -32.35 27.49 9.80
CA ASP A 522 -32.36 28.04 11.16
C ASP A 522 -30.94 28.17 11.78
N ASP A 523 -29.90 27.65 11.12
CA ASP A 523 -28.50 27.68 11.60
C ASP A 523 -27.77 28.99 11.19
N GLU A 524 -28.51 30.02 10.76
CA GLU A 524 -27.98 31.36 10.41
C GLU A 524 -27.32 32.09 11.60
N GLY A 525 -27.46 31.57 12.82
CA GLY A 525 -26.67 31.98 13.98
C GLY A 525 -25.55 30.98 14.24
N GLY A 526 -24.35 31.28 13.73
CA GLY A 526 -23.17 30.41 13.81
C GLY A 526 -23.08 29.60 15.10
N ASN A 527 -22.84 28.30 14.92
CA ASN A 527 -22.72 27.29 15.97
C ASN A 527 -21.56 27.58 16.94
N ASP A 528 -21.75 28.58 17.81
CA ASP A 528 -20.93 28.91 18.97
C ASP A 528 -21.41 28.10 20.21
N GLY A 529 -22.05 26.95 19.97
CA GLY A 529 -22.71 26.11 20.97
C GLY A 529 -22.10 24.71 21.16
N LYS A 530 -21.18 24.25 20.30
CA LYS A 530 -20.34 23.09 20.64
C LYS A 530 -19.24 23.58 21.56
N GLU A 531 -19.44 23.39 22.86
CA GLU A 531 -18.46 23.56 23.94
C GLU A 531 -17.03 23.43 23.41
N ARG A 532 -16.31 24.55 23.27
CA ARG A 532 -14.86 24.51 23.06
C ARG A 532 -14.30 23.65 24.19
N LYS A 533 -13.87 22.42 23.89
CA LYS A 533 -13.26 21.50 24.85
C LYS A 533 -12.26 22.28 25.68
N THR A 534 -12.59 22.47 26.95
CA THR A 534 -11.81 23.30 27.86
C THR A 534 -10.40 22.77 27.97
N TRP A 535 -9.47 23.65 27.71
CA TRP A 535 -8.04 23.50 27.93
C TRP A 535 -7.70 22.82 29.26
N LYS A 536 -6.90 21.73 29.26
CA LYS A 536 -6.37 21.13 30.49
C LYS A 536 -4.96 21.65 30.78
N ARG A 537 -4.84 22.59 31.71
CA ARG A 537 -3.55 23.06 32.22
C ARG A 537 -2.87 21.96 33.06
N PHE A 538 -1.73 21.46 32.61
CA PHE A 538 -0.93 20.49 33.35
C PHE A 538 -0.06 21.22 34.37
N GLN A 539 -0.37 21.08 35.65
CA GLN A 539 0.42 21.65 36.75
C GLN A 539 1.21 20.54 37.45
N SER A 540 2.54 20.57 37.33
CA SER A 540 3.43 19.61 38.00
C SER A 540 3.46 19.78 39.52
N TYR A 541 3.61 21.02 40.02
CA TYR A 541 3.72 21.32 41.45
C TYR A 541 2.95 22.59 41.81
N LYS A 542 2.44 22.65 43.05
CA LYS A 542 1.73 23.82 43.61
C LYS A 542 2.63 24.58 44.58
N GLY A 543 3.68 25.22 44.04
CA GLY A 543 4.65 26.03 44.78
C GLY A 543 5.88 25.24 45.28
N ASP A 544 6.88 25.97 45.77
CA ASP A 544 8.24 25.46 46.02
C ASP A 544 8.29 24.36 47.10
N ALA A 545 7.40 24.42 48.10
CA ALA A 545 7.32 23.43 49.16
C ALA A 545 6.86 22.03 48.68
N ALA A 546 6.32 21.93 47.46
CA ALA A 546 5.86 20.67 46.87
C ALA A 546 6.95 19.95 46.06
N LEU A 547 8.12 20.57 45.85
CA LEU A 547 9.25 19.93 45.16
C LEU A 547 9.88 18.82 46.03
N PRO A 548 10.28 17.68 45.45
CA PRO A 548 11.00 16.64 46.18
C PRO A 548 12.30 17.16 46.79
N LYS A 549 12.67 16.71 48.00
CA LYS A 549 13.91 17.16 48.69
C LYS A 549 15.17 16.74 47.94
N GLU A 550 15.05 15.67 47.15
CA GLU A 550 16.11 15.11 46.31
C GLU A 550 16.58 16.10 45.22
N VAL A 551 15.75 17.09 44.89
CA VAL A 551 16.01 18.13 43.88
C VAL A 551 17.12 19.09 44.32
N ASP A 552 17.38 19.24 45.63
CA ASP A 552 18.46 20.08 46.17
C ASP A 552 19.85 19.62 45.67
N SER A 553 19.98 18.37 45.25
CA SER A 553 21.22 17.80 44.72
C SER A 553 21.57 18.23 43.29
N MET A 554 20.69 19.01 42.63
CA MET A 554 20.86 19.46 41.24
C MET A 554 21.07 18.33 40.23
N ARG A 555 20.49 17.16 40.52
CA ARG A 555 20.44 16.00 39.62
C ARG A 555 19.08 15.91 38.95
N ILE A 556 19.02 15.23 37.81
CA ILE A 556 17.76 14.94 37.13
C ILE A 556 16.96 13.97 38.01
N HIS A 557 15.70 14.31 38.29
CA HIS A 557 14.82 13.51 39.14
C HIS A 557 13.51 13.20 38.40
N VAL A 558 13.04 11.97 38.49
CA VAL A 558 11.76 11.52 37.90
C VAL A 558 10.75 11.31 39.02
N ASP A 559 9.78 12.22 39.13
CA ASP A 559 8.70 12.13 40.11
C ASP A 559 7.48 11.42 39.48
N ARG A 560 7.39 10.11 39.73
CA ARG A 560 6.26 9.29 39.28
C ARG A 560 4.92 9.69 39.91
N ARG A 561 4.91 10.27 41.12
CA ARG A 561 3.65 10.62 41.82
C ARG A 561 2.97 11.80 41.17
N ASN A 562 3.74 12.80 40.76
CA ASN A 562 3.26 14.01 40.10
C ASN A 562 3.41 13.97 38.57
N MET A 563 3.71 12.79 38.01
CA MET A 563 3.88 12.56 36.57
C MET A 563 4.81 13.59 35.91
N SER A 564 5.92 13.94 36.58
CA SER A 564 6.79 15.05 36.18
C SER A 564 8.26 14.69 36.32
N ILE A 565 9.10 15.29 35.48
CA ILE A 565 10.56 15.24 35.62
C ILE A 565 11.04 16.60 36.13
N VAL A 566 12.07 16.61 36.97
CA VAL A 566 12.74 17.82 37.42
C VAL A 566 14.15 17.81 36.88
N VAL A 567 14.50 18.82 36.09
CA VAL A 567 15.81 18.91 35.43
C VAL A 567 16.54 20.20 35.81
N PRO A 568 17.87 20.18 35.96
CA PRO A 568 18.65 21.35 36.32
C PRO A 568 18.90 22.25 35.09
N VAL A 569 18.38 23.47 35.07
CA VAL A 569 18.60 24.47 34.00
C VAL A 569 19.37 25.65 34.59
N HIS A 570 20.64 25.80 34.21
CA HIS A 570 21.51 26.91 34.65
C HIS A 570 21.51 27.18 36.17
N GLY A 571 21.49 26.14 37.00
CA GLY A 571 21.49 26.29 38.46
C GLY A 571 20.09 26.26 39.10
N PHE A 572 19.02 26.18 38.32
CA PHE A 572 17.64 26.10 38.80
C PHE A 572 17.02 24.73 38.56
N ALA A 573 16.26 24.23 39.52
CA ALA A 573 15.48 23.02 39.34
C ALA A 573 14.14 23.34 38.65
N VAL A 574 13.97 22.87 37.41
CA VAL A 574 12.79 23.18 36.60
C VAL A 574 11.95 21.91 36.39
N PRO A 575 10.69 21.88 36.85
CA PRO A 575 9.80 20.75 36.65
C PRO A 575 9.10 20.80 35.28
N PHE A 576 8.99 19.65 34.62
CA PHE A 576 8.24 19.45 33.38
C PHE A 576 7.29 18.25 33.51
N HIS A 577 6.01 18.45 33.23
CA HIS A 577 5.03 17.36 33.21
C HIS A 577 5.29 16.40 32.05
N ILE A 578 5.08 15.09 32.25
CA ILE A 578 5.41 14.05 31.25
C ILE A 578 4.69 14.27 29.91
N ASN A 579 3.46 14.79 29.94
CA ASN A 579 2.68 15.11 28.73
C ASN A 579 3.30 16.24 27.89
N THR A 580 4.21 17.03 28.44
CA THR A 580 4.97 18.05 27.67
C THR A 580 6.18 17.46 26.95
N ILE A 581 6.52 16.19 27.20
CA ILE A 581 7.70 15.52 26.65
C ILE A 581 7.30 14.67 25.45
N LYS A 582 8.01 14.84 24.33
CA LYS A 582 7.84 14.08 23.09
C LYS A 582 8.55 12.74 23.15
N ASN A 583 9.83 12.71 23.49
CA ASN A 583 10.60 11.49 23.73
C ASN A 583 11.93 11.86 24.42
N VAL A 584 12.62 10.82 24.88
CA VAL A 584 13.98 10.94 25.40
C VAL A 584 14.87 10.07 24.51
N SER A 585 16.04 10.58 24.14
CA SER A 585 17.03 9.90 23.32
C SER A 585 18.39 9.95 24.02
N LYS A 586 19.11 8.84 24.01
CA LYS A 586 20.46 8.71 24.57
C LYS A 586 21.47 8.56 23.42
N LEU A 587 22.65 9.17 23.55
CA LEU A 587 23.77 8.99 22.63
C LEU A 587 25.06 8.78 23.43
N ASP A 588 25.76 7.67 23.18
CA ASP A 588 27.04 7.34 23.81
C ASP A 588 28.19 7.79 22.88
N GLU A 589 29.07 8.70 23.33
CA GLU A 589 30.25 9.15 22.59
C GLU A 589 31.53 9.05 23.46
N GLY A 590 32.32 8.00 23.24
CA GLY A 590 33.59 7.81 23.97
C GLY A 590 33.38 7.65 25.47
N GLU A 591 33.97 8.53 26.28
CA GLU A 591 33.88 8.52 27.75
C GLU A 591 32.64 9.26 28.30
N PHE A 592 31.81 9.84 27.43
CA PHE A 592 30.65 10.63 27.83
C PHE A 592 29.36 10.13 27.18
N THR A 593 28.28 10.24 27.93
CA THR A 593 26.92 9.93 27.52
C THR A 593 26.11 11.21 27.47
N TYR A 594 25.29 11.36 26.43
CA TYR A 594 24.36 12.46 26.24
C TYR A 594 22.92 11.99 26.42
N LEU A 595 22.18 12.64 27.31
CA LEU A 595 20.75 12.45 27.50
C LEU A 595 20.00 13.65 26.92
N ARG A 596 19.28 13.45 25.82
CA ARG A 596 18.49 14.47 25.15
C ARG A 596 17.00 14.25 25.40
N ILE A 597 16.36 15.24 26.02
CA ILE A 597 14.92 15.28 26.31
C ILE A 597 14.27 16.20 25.29
N ASN A 598 13.40 15.66 24.43
CA ASN A 598 12.69 16.44 23.43
C ASN A 598 11.28 16.76 23.93
N PHE A 599 10.88 18.02 23.82
CA PHE A 599 9.59 18.50 24.29
C PHE A 599 8.61 18.67 23.13
N GLN A 600 7.31 18.59 23.43
CA GLN A 600 6.26 18.92 22.49
C GLN A 600 6.25 20.43 22.25
N SER A 601 6.22 20.84 20.99
CA SER A 601 6.11 22.24 20.57
C SER A 601 5.10 22.35 19.43
N PRO A 602 4.40 23.49 19.30
CA PRO A 602 3.50 23.75 18.17
C PRO A 602 4.17 23.48 16.82
N GLY A 603 3.42 22.89 15.89
CA GLY A 603 3.93 22.51 14.55
C GLY A 603 4.63 21.15 14.45
N GLN A 604 4.84 20.42 15.56
CA GLN A 604 5.46 19.08 15.52
C GLN A 604 4.47 17.89 15.59
N LEU A 605 3.19 18.13 15.89
CA LEU A 605 2.17 17.10 16.04
C LEU A 605 1.34 17.00 14.74
N THR A 606 1.46 15.89 14.02
CA THR A 606 0.72 15.60 12.77
C THR A 606 -0.63 14.92 13.06
N GLY A 607 -1.38 15.39 14.07
CA GLY A 607 -2.67 14.84 14.49
C GLY A 607 -3.67 15.92 14.92
N ARG A 608 -4.96 15.57 15.07
CA ARG A 608 -6.10 16.47 15.33
C ARG A 608 -5.73 17.56 16.36
N LYS A 609 -5.90 18.84 15.98
CA LYS A 609 -5.56 20.05 16.77
C LYS A 609 -6.23 20.10 18.16
N GLU A 610 -7.27 19.30 18.39
CA GLU A 610 -8.14 19.39 19.57
C GLU A 610 -7.55 18.83 20.87
N ASP A 611 -6.51 17.99 20.83
CA ASP A 611 -5.88 17.39 22.04
C ASP A 611 -4.44 17.91 22.24
N THR A 612 -4.11 19.14 21.82
CA THR A 612 -2.78 19.71 22.09
C THR A 612 -2.67 20.22 23.55
N PRO A 613 -1.47 20.27 24.17
CA PRO A 613 -1.21 20.76 25.54
C PRO A 613 -0.51 22.16 25.64
N PHE A 614 -0.66 23.03 24.65
CA PHE A 614 -0.35 24.48 24.67
C PHE A 614 -1.55 25.45 24.94
N GLU A 615 -1.52 26.17 26.07
CA GLU A 615 -2.50 27.20 26.45
C GLU A 615 -2.48 28.40 25.49
N ASP A 616 -1.29 28.70 24.96
CA ASP A 616 -1.02 29.73 23.97
C ASP A 616 -0.06 29.13 22.91
N PRO A 617 -0.55 28.81 21.69
CA PRO A 617 0.27 28.29 20.61
C PRO A 617 1.40 29.24 20.14
N ASP A 618 1.29 30.54 20.40
CA ASP A 618 2.25 31.55 19.98
C ASP A 618 3.32 31.86 21.06
N ALA A 619 3.26 31.18 22.20
CA ALA A 619 4.26 31.30 23.26
C ALA A 619 5.63 30.74 22.84
N THR A 620 6.68 31.09 23.59
CA THR A 620 8.03 30.54 23.37
C THR A 620 8.15 29.15 24.01
N PHE A 621 8.43 28.13 23.20
CA PHE A 621 8.56 26.75 23.65
C PHE A 621 10.00 26.25 23.64
N ILE A 622 10.35 25.44 24.65
CA ILE A 622 11.61 24.68 24.65
C ILE A 622 11.44 23.49 23.68
N ARG A 623 12.36 23.31 22.73
CA ARG A 623 12.32 22.19 21.78
C ARG A 623 13.02 20.95 22.32
N SER A 624 14.20 21.12 22.92
CA SER A 624 14.97 20.02 23.50
C SER A 624 15.98 20.52 24.51
N LEU A 625 16.27 19.71 25.52
CA LEU A 625 17.38 19.88 26.47
C LEU A 625 18.34 18.70 26.32
N THR A 626 19.65 18.97 26.32
CA THR A 626 20.69 17.93 26.23
C THR A 626 21.63 18.04 27.43
N TYR A 627 21.77 16.95 28.18
CA TYR A 627 22.71 16.81 29.29
C TYR A 627 23.85 15.88 28.90
N ARG A 628 25.05 16.15 29.40
CA ARG A 628 26.27 15.34 29.19
C ARG A 628 26.78 14.87 30.55
N SER A 629 27.10 13.58 30.68
CA SER A 629 27.68 12.99 31.90
C SER A 629 28.64 11.86 31.54
N ALA A 630 29.63 11.57 32.39
CA ALA A 630 30.46 10.37 32.29
C ALA A 630 29.79 9.13 32.93
N ASP A 631 28.69 9.33 33.66
CA ASP A 631 27.93 8.25 34.31
C ASP A 631 26.84 7.70 33.37
N THR A 632 27.23 6.69 32.58
CA THR A 632 26.35 6.03 31.60
C THR A 632 25.19 5.28 32.27
N ILE A 633 25.45 4.60 33.38
CA ILE A 633 24.47 3.77 34.09
C ILE A 633 23.31 4.64 34.61
N HIS A 634 23.63 5.80 35.18
CA HIS A 634 22.60 6.71 35.67
C HIS A 634 21.74 7.28 34.53
N PHE A 635 22.32 7.59 33.36
CA PHE A 635 21.56 8.05 32.20
C PHE A 635 20.69 6.96 31.58
N ASP A 636 21.13 5.69 31.63
CA ASP A 636 20.30 4.54 31.23
C ASP A 636 19.07 4.38 32.11
N ASP A 637 19.24 4.46 33.43
CA ASP A 637 18.13 4.38 34.39
C ASP A 637 17.14 5.54 34.21
N LEU A 638 17.63 6.77 34.05
CA LEU A 638 16.79 7.94 33.79
C LEU A 638 16.01 7.82 32.49
N ALA A 639 16.64 7.39 31.39
CA ALA A 639 15.96 7.21 30.10
C ALA A 639 14.84 6.16 30.20
N LYS A 640 15.08 5.05 30.89
CA LYS A 640 14.08 4.01 31.14
C LYS A 640 12.91 4.53 31.98
N GLN A 641 13.20 5.19 33.10
CA GLN A 641 12.16 5.73 34.00
C GLN A 641 11.26 6.75 33.32
N ILE A 642 11.81 7.67 32.50
CA ILE A 642 11.01 8.67 31.78
C ILE A 642 10.15 8.00 30.68
N THR A 643 10.71 6.99 30.00
CA THR A 643 9.99 6.25 28.95
C THR A 643 8.83 5.42 29.51
N GLU A 644 9.03 4.73 30.63
CA GLU A 644 7.98 4.01 31.36
C GLU A 644 6.86 4.94 31.82
N LEU A 645 7.21 6.07 32.46
CA LEU A 645 6.25 7.05 32.95
C LEU A 645 5.38 7.60 31.81
N LYS A 646 5.96 7.78 30.61
CA LYS A 646 5.22 8.19 29.42
C LYS A 646 4.28 7.09 28.90
N LYS A 647 4.72 5.83 28.86
CA LYS A 647 3.87 4.69 28.46
C LYS A 647 2.65 4.58 29.39
N GLU A 648 2.85 4.73 30.70
CA GLU A 648 1.78 4.69 31.71
C GLU A 648 0.76 5.85 31.54
N ALA A 649 1.25 7.07 31.29
CA ALA A 649 0.40 8.24 31.04
C ALA A 649 -0.51 8.05 29.82
N ASN A 650 0.05 7.61 28.70
CA ASN A 650 -0.69 7.38 27.45
C ASN A 650 -1.75 6.29 27.60
N LYS A 651 -1.42 5.17 28.26
CA LYS A 651 -2.36 4.07 28.50
C LYS A 651 -3.58 4.53 29.30
N ARG A 652 -3.36 5.29 30.38
CA ARG A 652 -4.44 5.83 31.23
C ARG A 652 -5.36 6.80 30.48
N GLU A 653 -4.81 7.58 29.55
CA GLU A 653 -5.58 8.48 28.70
C GLU A 653 -6.40 7.74 27.64
N GLN A 654 -5.81 6.72 26.98
CA GLN A 654 -6.50 5.87 26.02
C GLN A 654 -7.67 5.11 26.66
N GLU A 655 -7.48 4.55 27.86
CA GLU A 655 -8.54 3.90 28.62
C GLU A 655 -9.67 4.90 28.94
N LYS A 656 -9.33 6.11 29.39
CA LYS A 656 -10.33 7.16 29.67
C LYS A 656 -11.11 7.58 28.42
N LYS A 657 -10.46 7.64 27.26
CA LYS A 657 -11.10 7.98 25.97
C LYS A 657 -12.01 6.84 25.48
N ALA A 658 -11.61 5.59 25.66
CA ALA A 658 -12.40 4.42 25.30
C ALA A 658 -13.71 4.31 26.12
N LEU A 659 -13.69 4.73 27.39
CA LEU A 659 -14.86 4.75 28.27
C LEU A 659 -15.77 5.98 28.08
N ALA A 660 -15.33 7.04 27.39
CA ALA A 660 -16.08 8.29 27.29
C ALA A 660 -17.40 8.16 26.48
N ASP A 661 -17.43 7.25 25.51
CA ASP A 661 -18.54 7.03 24.58
C ASP A 661 -19.41 5.81 24.98
N VAL A 662 -19.32 5.33 26.22
CA VAL A 662 -20.14 4.22 26.74
C VAL A 662 -21.17 4.82 27.69
N VAL A 663 -22.43 4.79 27.29
CA VAL A 663 -23.53 5.19 28.18
C VAL A 663 -23.79 4.02 29.12
N GLU A 664 -23.68 4.25 30.44
CA GLU A 664 -24.12 3.28 31.43
C GLU A 664 -25.62 3.02 31.26
N GLN A 665 -25.98 1.80 30.88
CA GLN A 665 -27.37 1.40 30.74
C GLN A 665 -28.06 1.31 32.11
N ALA A 666 -29.36 1.58 32.15
CA ALA A 666 -30.17 1.27 33.32
C ALA A 666 -30.16 -0.24 33.60
N GLU A 667 -30.41 -0.62 34.86
CA GLU A 667 -30.43 -2.03 35.23
C GLU A 667 -31.66 -2.75 34.63
N LEU A 668 -31.44 -3.96 34.13
CA LEU A 668 -32.50 -4.81 33.61
C LEU A 668 -33.44 -5.27 34.72
N VAL A 669 -34.74 -5.06 34.55
CA VAL A 669 -35.79 -5.42 35.49
C VAL A 669 -36.33 -6.80 35.14
N GLU A 670 -35.97 -7.78 35.96
CA GLU A 670 -36.46 -9.14 35.86
C GLU A 670 -37.98 -9.23 36.07
N ILE A 671 -38.64 -10.10 35.31
CA ILE A 671 -40.06 -10.36 35.45
C ILE A 671 -40.30 -11.10 36.78
N LYS A 672 -41.09 -10.49 37.66
CA LYS A 672 -41.50 -11.07 38.94
C LYS A 672 -42.89 -11.73 38.81
N GLY A 673 -43.04 -12.95 39.33
CA GLY A 673 -44.34 -13.64 39.43
C GLY A 673 -44.72 -14.56 38.25
N ARG A 674 -43.97 -14.59 37.15
CA ARG A 674 -44.10 -15.57 36.06
C ARG A 674 -42.73 -15.97 35.52
N ARG A 675 -42.59 -17.20 34.99
CA ARG A 675 -41.32 -17.65 34.37
C ARG A 675 -41.06 -16.86 33.07
N PRO A 676 -39.85 -16.35 32.83
CA PRO A 676 -39.50 -15.66 31.59
C PRO A 676 -39.55 -16.63 30.40
N THR A 677 -39.89 -16.13 29.22
CA THR A 677 -39.75 -16.91 27.99
C THR A 677 -38.27 -17.02 27.68
N LYS A 678 -37.80 -18.24 27.37
CA LYS A 678 -36.39 -18.51 27.11
C LYS A 678 -36.15 -19.12 25.73
N LEU A 679 -34.99 -18.82 25.15
CA LEU A 679 -34.43 -19.49 23.99
C LEU A 679 -33.14 -20.22 24.43
N PRO A 680 -33.16 -21.56 24.57
CA PRO A 680 -32.01 -22.33 25.02
C PRO A 680 -31.02 -22.63 23.88
N GLU A 681 -29.82 -23.09 24.26
CA GLU A 681 -28.78 -23.59 23.35
C GLU A 681 -28.31 -22.57 22.30
N VAL A 682 -28.14 -21.31 22.72
CA VAL A 682 -27.72 -20.22 21.82
C VAL A 682 -26.33 -19.72 22.17
N PHE A 683 -25.56 -19.40 21.14
CA PHE A 683 -24.27 -18.73 21.26
C PHE A 683 -24.45 -17.22 21.11
N VAL A 684 -23.54 -16.45 21.72
CA VAL A 684 -23.52 -14.98 21.61
C VAL A 684 -22.27 -14.50 20.87
N ARG A 685 -22.44 -13.46 20.06
CA ARG A 685 -21.36 -12.66 19.44
C ARG A 685 -21.58 -11.18 19.82
N PRO A 686 -20.55 -10.44 20.28
CA PRO A 686 -19.18 -10.89 20.58
C PRO A 686 -19.14 -11.98 21.66
N ALA A 687 -18.16 -12.87 21.57
CA ALA A 687 -17.99 -13.95 22.53
C ALA A 687 -17.61 -13.41 23.91
N LEU A 688 -18.09 -14.07 24.96
CA LEU A 688 -17.70 -13.81 26.33
C LEU A 688 -16.31 -14.40 26.64
N ASP A 689 -15.59 -13.81 27.60
CA ASP A 689 -14.29 -14.31 28.06
C ASP A 689 -14.45 -15.70 28.70
N GLY A 690 -13.91 -16.74 28.06
CA GLY A 690 -13.95 -18.13 28.57
C GLY A 690 -14.11 -19.18 27.48
N LYS A 691 -14.45 -20.42 27.87
CA LYS A 691 -14.77 -21.49 26.91
C LYS A 691 -16.10 -21.20 26.21
N ARG A 692 -16.12 -21.32 24.88
CA ARG A 692 -17.33 -21.18 24.05
C ARG A 692 -18.33 -22.29 24.41
N LEU A 693 -19.31 -21.96 25.25
CA LEU A 693 -20.39 -22.84 25.66
C LEU A 693 -21.73 -22.16 25.35
N PRO A 694 -22.73 -22.90 24.88
CA PRO A 694 -24.05 -22.33 24.61
C PRO A 694 -24.74 -21.91 25.91
N GLY A 695 -25.45 -20.78 25.85
CA GLY A 695 -26.23 -20.22 26.94
C GLY A 695 -27.74 -20.20 26.64
N GLU A 696 -28.47 -19.41 27.40
CA GLU A 696 -29.91 -19.17 27.21
C GLU A 696 -30.22 -17.67 27.16
N VAL A 697 -31.13 -17.25 26.28
CA VAL A 697 -31.63 -15.86 26.23
C VAL A 697 -33.01 -15.80 26.88
N GLU A 698 -33.19 -14.91 27.84
CA GLU A 698 -34.44 -14.68 28.57
C GLU A 698 -35.06 -13.32 28.24
N ILE A 699 -36.38 -13.31 28.05
CA ILE A 699 -37.16 -12.08 27.84
C ILE A 699 -37.64 -11.55 29.20
N HIS A 700 -37.27 -10.30 29.51
CA HIS A 700 -37.65 -9.60 30.74
C HIS A 700 -38.51 -8.36 30.46
N SER A 701 -38.81 -7.57 31.50
CA SER A 701 -39.83 -6.51 31.41
C SER A 701 -39.38 -5.29 30.62
N ASN A 702 -38.10 -4.95 30.62
CA ASN A 702 -37.51 -3.81 29.93
C ASN A 702 -36.35 -4.19 28.99
N GLY A 703 -36.15 -5.48 28.72
CA GLY A 703 -35.08 -5.96 27.83
C GLY A 703 -34.93 -7.48 27.81
N ILE A 704 -33.86 -7.94 27.19
CA ILE A 704 -33.44 -9.34 27.13
C ILE A 704 -32.14 -9.56 27.89
N ARG A 705 -31.97 -10.76 28.45
CA ARG A 705 -30.76 -11.18 29.14
C ARG A 705 -30.21 -12.46 28.52
N TYR A 706 -28.94 -12.46 28.17
CA TYR A 706 -28.21 -13.69 27.88
C TYR A 706 -27.52 -14.20 29.14
N LEU A 707 -27.72 -15.47 29.46
CA LEU A 707 -27.06 -16.19 30.55
C LEU A 707 -26.06 -17.19 29.96
N GLY A 708 -24.77 -16.88 30.07
CA GLY A 708 -23.68 -17.74 29.62
C GLY A 708 -23.30 -18.81 30.65
N ALA A 709 -22.62 -19.87 30.17
CA ALA A 709 -22.07 -20.89 31.05
C ALA A 709 -21.01 -20.27 31.99
N GLY A 710 -21.23 -20.36 33.31
CA GLY A 710 -20.35 -19.74 34.30
C GLY A 710 -20.91 -18.47 34.96
N GLY A 711 -22.18 -18.12 34.70
CA GLY A 711 -22.88 -17.02 35.40
C GLY A 711 -22.59 -15.62 34.86
N GLN A 712 -21.90 -15.52 33.72
CA GLN A 712 -21.75 -14.27 32.99
C GLN A 712 -23.08 -13.89 32.33
N LYS A 713 -23.51 -12.65 32.53
CA LYS A 713 -24.77 -12.12 32.01
C LYS A 713 -24.53 -10.95 31.06
N ILE A 714 -25.30 -10.88 29.98
CA ILE A 714 -25.36 -9.72 29.09
C ILE A 714 -26.79 -9.21 29.11
N ASP A 715 -26.96 -7.97 29.54
CA ASP A 715 -28.26 -7.31 29.61
C ASP A 715 -28.40 -6.34 28.44
N ILE A 716 -29.51 -6.43 27.70
CA ILE A 716 -29.81 -5.56 26.57
C ILE A 716 -31.21 -5.00 26.77
N LEU A 717 -31.30 -3.71 27.07
CA LEU A 717 -32.59 -3.02 27.20
C LEU A 717 -33.25 -2.82 25.84
N TYR A 718 -34.59 -2.93 25.79
CA TYR A 718 -35.36 -2.62 24.58
C TYR A 718 -35.10 -1.19 24.08
N SER A 719 -34.96 -0.26 25.03
CA SER A 719 -34.78 1.17 24.73
C SER A 719 -33.52 1.45 23.93
N ASN A 720 -32.51 0.59 24.10
CA ASN A 720 -31.24 0.68 23.40
C ASN A 720 -31.19 -0.18 22.13
N ILE A 721 -32.15 -1.06 21.86
CA ILE A 721 -32.24 -1.76 20.58
C ILE A 721 -32.77 -0.76 19.55
N LYS A 722 -32.04 -0.64 18.44
CA LYS A 722 -32.46 0.15 17.28
C LYS A 722 -33.17 -0.73 16.26
N HIS A 723 -32.54 -1.85 15.91
CA HIS A 723 -33.08 -2.81 14.95
C HIS A 723 -32.96 -4.24 15.50
N LEU A 724 -34.02 -5.02 15.31
CA LEU A 724 -34.10 -6.42 15.70
C LEU A 724 -34.30 -7.27 14.45
N PHE A 725 -33.31 -8.08 14.09
CA PHE A 725 -33.37 -8.92 12.90
C PHE A 725 -33.55 -10.39 13.26
N PHE A 726 -34.35 -11.09 12.46
CA PHE A 726 -34.39 -12.54 12.40
C PHE A 726 -33.89 -13.01 11.02
N ALA A 727 -32.75 -13.69 10.98
CA ALA A 727 -32.23 -14.29 9.75
C ALA A 727 -32.42 -15.81 9.79
N PRO A 728 -33.22 -16.38 8.86
CA PRO A 728 -33.43 -17.83 8.78
C PRO A 728 -32.20 -18.56 8.24
N CYS A 729 -32.09 -19.86 8.54
CA CYS A 729 -31.00 -20.74 8.10
C CYS A 729 -31.26 -21.47 6.77
N ASP A 730 -32.16 -20.97 5.89
CA ASP A 730 -32.33 -21.60 4.58
C ASP A 730 -31.12 -21.29 3.69
N ASN A 731 -30.45 -22.32 3.18
CA ASN A 731 -29.17 -22.24 2.47
C ASN A 731 -27.99 -21.65 3.27
N GLU A 732 -28.17 -21.46 4.58
CA GLU A 732 -27.17 -20.89 5.49
C GLU A 732 -26.94 -21.83 6.68
N MET A 733 -25.77 -21.73 7.33
CA MET A 733 -25.41 -22.64 8.42
C MET A 733 -25.93 -22.21 9.79
N LEU A 734 -26.32 -20.94 9.93
CA LEU A 734 -26.71 -20.33 11.18
C LEU A 734 -28.16 -19.84 11.13
N VAL A 735 -28.90 -20.01 12.21
CA VAL A 735 -30.14 -19.26 12.47
C VAL A 735 -29.82 -18.16 13.48
N ILE A 736 -30.28 -16.94 13.22
CA ILE A 736 -29.77 -15.74 13.88
C ILE A 736 -30.90 -14.84 14.39
N ILE A 737 -30.74 -14.33 15.60
CA ILE A 737 -31.41 -13.12 16.10
C ILE A 737 -30.33 -12.07 16.36
N HIS A 738 -30.39 -10.95 15.64
CA HIS A 738 -29.40 -9.88 15.72
C HIS A 738 -30.01 -8.61 16.30
N CYS A 739 -29.37 -8.04 17.31
CA CYS A 739 -29.76 -6.77 17.93
C CYS A 739 -28.71 -5.71 17.59
N HIS A 740 -29.09 -4.75 16.74
CA HIS A 740 -28.28 -3.56 16.49
C HIS A 740 -28.68 -2.47 17.50
N LEU A 741 -27.73 -1.97 18.29
CA LEU A 741 -27.99 -1.05 19.39
C LEU A 741 -27.86 0.42 18.96
N LYS A 742 -28.56 1.33 19.66
CA LYS A 742 -28.40 2.78 19.51
C LYS A 742 -27.04 3.21 20.06
N SER A 743 -26.78 2.85 21.31
CA SER A 743 -25.52 3.09 22.01
C SER A 743 -24.75 1.78 22.25
N PRO A 744 -23.42 1.76 22.04
CA PRO A 744 -22.61 0.58 22.26
C PRO A 744 -22.51 0.21 23.74
N ILE A 745 -22.47 -1.08 24.04
CA ILE A 745 -22.28 -1.64 25.40
C ILE A 745 -20.94 -2.37 25.51
N ILE A 746 -20.46 -2.51 26.74
CA ILE A 746 -19.26 -3.30 27.03
C ILE A 746 -19.69 -4.74 27.32
N ILE A 747 -19.20 -5.68 26.50
CA ILE A 747 -19.36 -7.12 26.69
C ILE A 747 -17.96 -7.72 26.90
N GLY A 748 -17.69 -8.21 28.11
CA GLY A 748 -16.34 -8.60 28.50
C GLY A 748 -15.39 -7.39 28.46
N LYS A 749 -14.40 -7.43 27.56
CA LYS A 749 -13.47 -6.33 27.29
C LYS A 749 -13.79 -5.54 26.02
N ARG A 750 -14.80 -5.95 25.24
CA ARG A 750 -15.10 -5.39 23.92
C ARG A 750 -16.29 -4.44 24.00
N LYS A 751 -16.13 -3.25 23.44
CA LYS A 751 -17.22 -2.31 23.19
C LYS A 751 -17.92 -2.72 21.89
N SER A 752 -19.20 -3.07 21.94
CA SER A 752 -19.97 -3.53 20.77
C SER A 752 -21.29 -2.81 20.62
N LYS A 753 -21.62 -2.44 19.38
CA LYS A 753 -22.94 -1.92 18.99
C LYS A 753 -23.87 -3.02 18.48
N ASP A 754 -23.30 -4.13 18.04
CA ASP A 754 -24.04 -5.27 17.51
C ASP A 754 -23.92 -6.45 18.49
N VAL A 755 -25.05 -7.06 18.82
CA VAL A 755 -25.10 -8.28 19.63
C VAL A 755 -25.96 -9.31 18.92
N GLN A 756 -25.38 -10.47 18.70
CA GLN A 756 -25.99 -11.53 17.90
C GLN A 756 -26.15 -12.80 18.73
N PHE A 757 -27.34 -13.38 18.69
CA PHE A 757 -27.66 -14.70 19.23
C PHE A 757 -27.88 -15.67 18.08
N TYR A 758 -27.15 -16.78 18.06
CA TYR A 758 -27.21 -17.72 16.94
C TYR A 758 -27.09 -19.17 17.39
N ARG A 759 -27.56 -20.06 16.53
CA ARG A 759 -27.42 -21.51 16.68
C ARG A 759 -27.08 -22.14 15.33
N GLU A 760 -26.19 -23.12 15.35
CA GLU A 760 -25.75 -23.86 14.17
C GLU A 760 -26.85 -24.86 13.75
N ALA A 761 -27.18 -24.90 12.46
CA ALA A 761 -28.26 -25.72 11.93
C ALA A 761 -27.83 -27.18 11.66
N SER A 762 -26.54 -27.42 11.39
CA SER A 762 -25.96 -28.74 11.12
C SER A 762 -25.13 -29.26 12.29
N ASP A 763 -25.28 -30.54 12.66
CA ASP A 763 -24.45 -31.24 13.67
C ASP A 763 -23.18 -31.87 13.06
N VAL A 764 -22.86 -31.59 11.79
CA VAL A 764 -21.71 -32.19 11.13
C VAL A 764 -20.44 -31.52 11.64
N GLN A 765 -19.91 -32.04 12.75
CA GLN A 765 -18.52 -31.81 13.15
C GLN A 765 -17.61 -32.35 12.04
N PHE A 766 -17.20 -31.47 11.13
CA PHE A 766 -16.06 -31.70 10.27
C PHE A 766 -14.82 -31.54 11.15
N ASP A 767 -14.32 -32.66 11.68
CA ASP A 767 -13.02 -32.72 12.33
C ASP A 767 -11.95 -32.72 11.23
N GLU A 768 -11.26 -31.59 11.06
CA GLU A 768 -10.16 -31.39 10.09
C GLU A 768 -8.94 -32.28 10.39
N THR A 769 -8.88 -32.88 11.58
CA THR A 769 -7.94 -33.98 11.87
C THR A 769 -8.59 -35.29 11.48
N GLY A 770 -8.36 -35.72 10.23
CA GLY A 770 -8.92 -36.90 9.56
C GLY A 770 -8.74 -38.26 10.25
N ASN A 771 -9.25 -38.42 11.47
CA ASN A 771 -9.07 -39.61 12.27
C ASN A 771 -10.29 -39.97 13.11
N ARG A 772 -11.46 -40.05 12.46
CA ARG A 772 -12.56 -40.93 12.90
C ARG A 772 -13.15 -41.66 11.70
N LYS A 773 -13.03 -42.99 11.72
CA LYS A 773 -13.61 -43.94 10.75
C LYS A 773 -15.10 -43.64 10.56
N ARG A 774 -15.46 -43.04 9.42
CA ARG A 774 -16.85 -43.03 8.94
C ARG A 774 -17.24 -44.48 8.68
N LYS A 775 -18.29 -44.97 9.37
CA LYS A 775 -19.07 -46.09 8.84
C LYS A 775 -19.73 -45.58 7.57
N TYR A 776 -19.18 -45.93 6.41
CA TYR A 776 -19.86 -45.80 5.14
C TYR A 776 -21.17 -46.60 5.25
N ARG A 777 -22.31 -45.90 5.38
CA ARG A 777 -23.62 -46.48 5.10
C ARG A 777 -23.91 -46.20 3.64
N TYR A 778 -23.97 -47.26 2.85
CA TYR A 778 -24.21 -47.22 1.41
C TYR A 778 -25.71 -47.39 1.20
N GLY A 779 -26.38 -46.32 0.78
CA GLY A 779 -27.76 -46.37 0.32
C GLY A 779 -28.29 -44.96 0.03
N ASP A 780 -28.72 -44.73 -1.21
CA ASP A 780 -29.40 -43.51 -1.62
C ASP A 780 -30.62 -43.21 -0.72
N GLU A 781 -31.22 -44.24 -0.11
CA GLU A 781 -32.34 -44.12 0.85
C GLU A 781 -31.93 -43.50 2.19
N ASP A 782 -30.75 -43.84 2.73
CA ASP A 782 -30.22 -43.27 3.99
C ASP A 782 -29.77 -41.81 3.78
N GLU A 783 -29.23 -41.49 2.60
CA GLU A 783 -28.82 -40.12 2.25
C GLU A 783 -30.02 -39.18 2.09
N ILE A 784 -31.08 -39.66 1.42
CA ILE A 784 -32.35 -38.95 1.31
C ILE A 784 -33.02 -38.79 2.70
N GLU A 785 -32.94 -39.80 3.58
CA GLU A 785 -33.49 -39.69 4.93
C GLU A 785 -32.73 -38.66 5.79
N LEU A 786 -31.41 -38.62 5.68
CA LEU A 786 -30.57 -37.62 6.35
C LEU A 786 -30.85 -36.21 5.84
N GLU A 787 -30.98 -36.02 4.52
CA GLU A 787 -31.34 -34.73 3.92
C GLU A 787 -32.73 -34.25 4.37
N GLN A 788 -33.72 -35.16 4.43
CA GLN A 788 -35.05 -34.84 4.94
C GLN A 788 -35.04 -34.48 6.43
N ASN A 789 -34.25 -35.19 7.25
CA ASN A 789 -34.12 -34.90 8.68
C ASN A 789 -33.42 -33.56 8.92
N GLU A 790 -32.40 -33.23 8.13
CA GLU A 790 -31.76 -31.92 8.17
C GLU A 790 -32.72 -30.80 7.79
N ARG A 791 -33.50 -30.97 6.71
CA ARG A 791 -34.51 -30.00 6.29
C ARG A 791 -35.59 -29.78 7.36
N LYS A 792 -36.08 -30.85 7.99
CA LYS A 792 -37.04 -30.75 9.12
C LYS A 792 -36.43 -30.00 10.30
N ARG A 793 -35.15 -30.25 10.62
CA ARG A 793 -34.43 -29.56 11.70
C ARG A 793 -34.29 -28.06 11.41
N ARG A 794 -33.86 -27.68 10.20
CA ARG A 794 -33.77 -26.29 9.76
C ARG A 794 -35.11 -25.57 9.85
N GLN A 795 -36.19 -26.20 9.38
CA GLN A 795 -37.54 -25.65 9.48
C GLN A 795 -37.99 -25.47 10.93
N GLN A 796 -37.70 -26.44 11.81
CA GLN A 796 -38.04 -26.36 13.22
C GLN A 796 -37.25 -25.25 13.94
N LEU A 797 -35.96 -25.10 13.63
CA LEU A 797 -35.10 -24.03 14.12
C LEU A 797 -35.59 -22.65 13.70
N ASN A 798 -35.89 -22.48 12.40
CA ASN A 798 -36.43 -21.23 11.87
C ASN A 798 -37.75 -20.85 12.55
N LYS A 799 -38.63 -21.83 12.79
CA LYS A 799 -39.90 -21.61 13.50
C LYS A 799 -39.67 -21.22 14.96
N GLU A 800 -38.72 -21.86 15.65
CA GLU A 800 -38.38 -21.58 17.04
C GLU A 800 -37.81 -20.16 17.21
N PHE A 801 -36.81 -19.79 16.39
CA PHE A 801 -36.16 -18.48 16.45
C PHE A 801 -37.11 -17.35 16.01
N LYS A 802 -37.90 -17.56 14.95
CA LYS A 802 -38.90 -16.59 14.51
C LYS A 802 -39.92 -16.30 15.61
N HIS A 803 -40.47 -17.35 16.21
CA HIS A 803 -41.44 -17.22 17.32
C HIS A 803 -40.83 -16.53 18.54
N PHE A 804 -39.55 -16.77 18.82
CA PHE A 804 -38.87 -16.08 19.90
C PHE A 804 -38.63 -14.59 19.59
N ALA A 805 -38.21 -14.25 18.37
CA ALA A 805 -38.05 -12.87 17.93
C ALA A 805 -39.38 -12.10 17.98
N GLU A 806 -40.48 -12.69 17.51
CA GLU A 806 -41.83 -12.12 17.61
C GLU A 806 -42.24 -11.86 19.06
N LYS A 807 -41.88 -12.74 20.00
CA LYS A 807 -42.10 -12.51 21.44
C LYS A 807 -41.25 -11.40 22.04
N ILE A 808 -40.03 -11.19 21.54
CA ILE A 808 -39.19 -10.04 21.94
C ILE A 808 -39.90 -8.74 21.53
N ALA A 809 -40.39 -8.69 20.29
CA ALA A 809 -41.18 -7.58 19.76
C ALA A 809 -42.45 -7.33 20.59
N GLU A 810 -43.26 -8.37 20.86
CA GLU A 810 -44.46 -8.27 21.71
C GLU A 810 -44.16 -7.77 23.13
N ALA A 811 -43.03 -8.18 23.72
CA ALA A 811 -42.63 -7.80 25.07
C ALA A 811 -42.09 -6.35 25.17
N SER A 812 -41.69 -5.74 24.04
CA SER A 812 -41.15 -4.37 24.00
C SER A 812 -42.20 -3.28 24.28
N GLY A 813 -43.50 -3.62 24.22
CA GLY A 813 -44.61 -2.75 24.63
C GLY A 813 -44.61 -1.41 23.88
N PRO A 814 -44.47 -0.25 24.58
CA PRO A 814 -44.56 1.08 23.98
C PRO A 814 -43.41 1.44 23.02
N GLU A 815 -42.33 0.66 22.99
CA GLU A 815 -41.19 0.89 22.09
C GLU A 815 -41.35 0.19 20.73
N SER A 816 -42.42 -0.60 20.55
CA SER A 816 -42.82 -1.30 19.31
C SER A 816 -41.64 -1.71 18.41
N LEU A 817 -40.77 -2.57 18.94
CA LEU A 817 -39.71 -3.18 18.13
C LEU A 817 -40.35 -4.08 17.07
N GLU A 818 -40.03 -3.85 15.80
CA GLU A 818 -40.43 -4.73 14.70
C GLU A 818 -39.32 -5.75 14.40
N VAL A 819 -39.72 -6.97 14.05
CA VAL A 819 -38.77 -8.02 13.67
C VAL A 819 -38.58 -7.94 12.17
N ASP A 820 -37.40 -7.48 11.76
CA ASP A 820 -37.03 -7.39 10.36
C ASP A 820 -36.45 -8.71 9.84
N ILE A 821 -36.86 -9.09 8.64
CA ILE A 821 -36.42 -10.33 7.98
C ILE A 821 -35.77 -9.97 6.64
N PRO A 822 -34.52 -10.40 6.37
CA PRO A 822 -33.85 -10.11 5.10
C PRO A 822 -34.55 -10.69 3.86
N PHE A 823 -34.71 -9.87 2.82
CA PHE A 823 -35.28 -10.23 1.53
C PHE A 823 -34.22 -10.87 0.63
N ARG A 824 -34.17 -12.19 0.61
CA ARG A 824 -33.21 -12.94 -0.21
C ARG A 824 -33.37 -12.75 -1.72
N GLU A 825 -34.57 -12.41 -2.19
CA GLU A 825 -34.82 -12.19 -3.62
C GLU A 825 -34.14 -10.91 -4.14
N LEU A 826 -33.80 -9.98 -3.24
CA LEU A 826 -33.12 -8.72 -3.53
C LEU A 826 -31.65 -8.75 -3.07
N GLU A 827 -31.09 -9.93 -2.79
CA GLU A 827 -29.71 -10.04 -2.34
C GLU A 827 -28.71 -9.74 -3.47
N PHE A 828 -27.62 -9.06 -3.13
CA PHE A 828 -26.53 -8.76 -4.05
C PHE A 828 -25.18 -8.97 -3.36
N GLU A 829 -24.12 -9.12 -4.15
CA GLU A 829 -22.77 -9.38 -3.63
C GLU A 829 -21.94 -8.09 -3.65
N GLY A 830 -21.14 -7.89 -2.62
CA GLY A 830 -20.23 -6.74 -2.53
C GLY A 830 -19.25 -6.85 -1.39
N VAL A 831 -18.31 -5.91 -1.34
CA VAL A 831 -17.19 -5.86 -0.38
C VAL A 831 -17.35 -4.62 0.51
N PRO A 832 -18.17 -4.67 1.59
CA PRO A 832 -18.34 -3.57 2.53
C PRO A 832 -17.14 -3.36 3.46
N PHE A 833 -16.31 -4.41 3.63
CA PHE A 833 -15.13 -4.39 4.48
C PHE A 833 -13.90 -4.88 3.69
N ARG A 834 -13.54 -6.17 3.79
CA ARG A 834 -12.41 -6.76 3.05
C ARG A 834 -12.79 -7.99 2.23
N THR A 835 -13.86 -8.68 2.62
CA THR A 835 -14.34 -9.90 1.98
C THR A 835 -15.58 -9.62 1.15
N ASN A 836 -15.75 -10.38 0.06
CA ASN A 836 -16.99 -10.38 -0.68
C ASN A 836 -18.06 -11.10 0.15
N VAL A 837 -19.18 -10.43 0.39
CA VAL A 837 -20.27 -10.94 1.20
C VAL A 837 -21.61 -10.70 0.51
N LYS A 838 -22.59 -11.52 0.87
CA LYS A 838 -23.98 -11.29 0.48
C LYS A 838 -24.59 -10.20 1.36
N LEU A 839 -25.09 -9.18 0.69
CA LEU A 839 -25.82 -8.07 1.28
C LEU A 839 -27.31 -8.29 1.02
N GLN A 840 -28.10 -8.20 2.08
CA GLN A 840 -29.53 -8.49 2.03
C GLN A 840 -30.30 -7.26 2.52
N PRO A 841 -31.14 -6.67 1.67
CA PRO A 841 -32.09 -5.65 2.10
C PRO A 841 -33.14 -6.22 3.06
N THR A 842 -33.57 -5.43 4.05
CA THR A 842 -34.76 -5.65 4.88
C THR A 842 -35.76 -4.53 4.61
N THR A 843 -36.82 -4.43 5.41
CA THR A 843 -37.79 -3.33 5.33
C THR A 843 -37.10 -1.97 5.52
N ASP A 844 -36.24 -1.86 6.54
CA ASP A 844 -35.65 -0.58 6.96
C ASP A 844 -34.13 -0.53 6.89
N CYS A 845 -33.44 -1.63 6.56
CA CYS A 845 -31.98 -1.72 6.57
C CYS A 845 -31.40 -2.44 5.35
N LEU A 846 -30.13 -2.17 5.05
CA LEU A 846 -29.27 -3.09 4.30
C LEU A 846 -28.33 -3.79 5.28
N VAL A 847 -28.32 -5.13 5.28
CA VAL A 847 -27.59 -5.90 6.29
C VAL A 847 -26.68 -6.98 5.72
N HIS A 848 -25.61 -7.25 6.47
CA HIS A 848 -24.82 -8.48 6.42
C HIS A 848 -24.66 -9.00 7.85
N LEU A 849 -25.31 -10.12 8.16
CA LEU A 849 -25.43 -10.63 9.54
C LEU A 849 -24.76 -11.99 9.75
N PHE A 850 -24.43 -12.75 8.72
CA PHE A 850 -23.98 -14.14 8.91
C PHE A 850 -22.59 -14.24 9.56
N ASP A 851 -21.67 -13.34 9.17
CA ASP A 851 -20.33 -13.30 9.71
C ASP A 851 -19.88 -11.89 10.11
N PRO A 852 -19.04 -11.76 11.16
CA PRO A 852 -18.41 -10.50 11.52
C PRO A 852 -17.25 -10.16 10.57
N PRO A 853 -16.99 -8.88 10.28
CA PRO A 853 -17.70 -7.70 10.78
C PRO A 853 -19.10 -7.56 10.18
N PHE A 854 -20.08 -7.28 11.04
CA PHE A 854 -21.47 -7.11 10.61
C PHE A 854 -21.67 -5.75 9.95
N LEU A 855 -22.50 -5.72 8.91
CA LEU A 855 -22.96 -4.48 8.29
C LEU A 855 -24.43 -4.28 8.64
N VAL A 856 -24.77 -3.12 9.21
CA VAL A 856 -26.16 -2.68 9.41
C VAL A 856 -26.25 -1.20 9.02
N VAL A 857 -26.87 -0.95 7.87
CA VAL A 857 -27.11 0.41 7.34
C VAL A 857 -28.60 0.70 7.41
N THR A 858 -29.02 1.64 8.26
CA THR A 858 -30.41 2.09 8.32
C THR A 858 -30.73 2.91 7.08
N LEU A 859 -31.77 2.54 6.32
CA LEU A 859 -32.11 3.19 5.05
C LEU A 859 -32.58 4.64 5.25
N SER A 860 -33.34 4.91 6.31
CA SER A 860 -33.82 6.26 6.64
C SER A 860 -32.72 7.25 7.07
N GLU A 861 -31.51 6.74 7.37
CA GLU A 861 -30.36 7.58 7.69
C GLU A 861 -29.51 7.92 6.47
N ILE A 862 -29.85 7.39 5.28
CA ILE A 862 -29.12 7.63 4.05
C ILE A 862 -29.64 8.92 3.41
N GLU A 863 -28.72 9.84 3.15
CA GLU A 863 -29.00 11.10 2.47
C GLU A 863 -29.01 10.88 0.96
N ILE A 864 -28.00 10.18 0.44
CA ILE A 864 -27.83 9.84 -0.97
C ILE A 864 -26.94 8.61 -1.14
N ALA A 865 -27.19 7.84 -2.19
CA ALA A 865 -26.35 6.74 -2.65
C ALA A 865 -25.54 7.14 -3.89
N SER A 866 -24.22 6.99 -3.86
CA SER A 866 -23.34 7.22 -5.02
C SER A 866 -22.88 5.90 -5.61
N LEU A 867 -23.25 5.63 -6.85
CA LEU A 867 -22.77 4.50 -7.64
C LEU A 867 -21.54 4.94 -8.43
N GLU A 868 -20.36 4.50 -8.01
CA GLU A 868 -19.07 4.86 -8.61
C GLU A 868 -18.57 3.74 -9.54
N ARG A 869 -17.65 4.08 -10.45
CA ARG A 869 -17.11 3.16 -11.47
C ARG A 869 -18.17 2.57 -12.42
N VAL A 870 -19.30 3.27 -12.60
CA VAL A 870 -20.33 2.89 -13.56
C VAL A 870 -19.91 3.35 -14.95
N GLN A 871 -19.15 2.51 -15.67
CA GLN A 871 -18.69 2.79 -17.04
C GLN A 871 -18.67 1.52 -17.92
N PHE A 872 -18.78 1.72 -19.23
CA PHE A 872 -18.75 0.62 -20.20
C PHE A 872 -17.38 -0.09 -20.18
N GLY A 873 -17.39 -1.41 -20.02
CA GLY A 873 -16.18 -2.25 -19.99
C GLY A 873 -15.72 -2.67 -18.59
N LEU A 874 -16.21 -2.06 -17.51
CA LEU A 874 -15.95 -2.54 -16.15
C LEU A 874 -16.94 -3.64 -15.74
N LYS A 875 -16.39 -4.71 -15.14
CA LYS A 875 -17.17 -5.85 -14.63
C LYS A 875 -17.77 -5.61 -13.24
N GLN A 876 -17.31 -4.56 -12.54
CA GLN A 876 -17.70 -4.24 -11.18
C GLN A 876 -17.84 -2.73 -11.00
N PHE A 877 -18.73 -2.31 -10.10
CA PHE A 877 -18.97 -0.93 -9.68
C PHE A 877 -18.95 -0.84 -8.14
N ASP A 878 -18.90 0.38 -7.58
CA ASP A 878 -18.96 0.61 -6.13
C ASP A 878 -20.24 1.35 -5.75
N LEU A 879 -20.71 1.14 -4.52
CA LEU A 879 -21.85 1.82 -3.93
C LEU A 879 -21.43 2.47 -2.61
N ILE A 880 -21.62 3.78 -2.51
CA ILE A 880 -21.26 4.56 -1.33
C ILE A 880 -22.55 5.15 -0.74
N PHE A 881 -22.81 4.89 0.53
CA PHE A 881 -23.90 5.50 1.28
C PHE A 881 -23.40 6.69 2.09
N ILE A 882 -23.97 7.85 1.80
CA ILE A 882 -23.77 9.07 2.56
C ILE A 882 -24.93 9.22 3.53
N PHE A 883 -24.63 9.53 4.80
CA PHE A 883 -25.63 9.62 5.85
C PHE A 883 -26.14 11.04 6.07
N ASN A 884 -27.37 11.19 6.56
CA ASN A 884 -27.98 12.48 6.93
C ASN A 884 -27.17 13.20 8.03
N ASP A 885 -26.53 12.44 8.93
CA ASP A 885 -25.52 12.97 9.85
C ASP A 885 -24.17 13.04 9.16
N PHE A 886 -23.82 14.23 8.67
CA PHE A 886 -22.59 14.46 7.94
C PHE A 886 -21.32 14.22 8.77
N SER A 887 -21.42 14.15 10.10
CA SER A 887 -20.27 13.80 10.96
C SER A 887 -19.93 12.30 10.93
N ARG A 888 -20.87 11.46 10.48
CA ARG A 888 -20.67 10.02 10.29
C ARG A 888 -19.92 9.76 8.99
N THR A 889 -18.87 8.96 9.06
CA THR A 889 -18.12 8.53 7.88
C THR A 889 -19.02 7.76 6.90
N PRO A 890 -18.99 8.08 5.59
CA PRO A 890 -19.72 7.35 4.56
C PRO A 890 -19.38 5.85 4.54
N GLN A 891 -20.37 5.02 4.21
CA GLN A 891 -20.21 3.57 4.14
C GLN A 891 -19.94 3.15 2.70
N HIS A 892 -18.79 2.51 2.47
CA HIS A 892 -18.41 1.98 1.16
C HIS A 892 -18.84 0.52 1.03
N ILE A 893 -19.33 0.14 -0.15
CA ILE A 893 -19.57 -1.24 -0.59
C ILE A 893 -18.92 -1.37 -1.96
N ASN A 894 -17.78 -2.06 -2.00
CA ASN A 894 -16.96 -2.10 -3.19
C ASN A 894 -17.23 -3.35 -4.04
N SER A 895 -16.82 -3.31 -5.30
CA SER A 895 -16.73 -4.48 -6.19
C SER A 895 -18.04 -5.23 -6.44
N ILE A 896 -19.17 -4.51 -6.51
CA ILE A 896 -20.47 -5.09 -6.85
C ILE A 896 -20.48 -5.47 -8.34
N PRO A 897 -20.87 -6.70 -8.72
CA PRO A 897 -20.93 -7.10 -10.12
C PRO A 897 -21.87 -6.22 -10.96
N THR A 898 -21.41 -5.73 -12.12
CA THR A 898 -22.22 -4.86 -13.01
C THR A 898 -23.54 -5.52 -13.46
N LYS A 899 -23.62 -6.86 -13.46
CA LYS A 899 -24.87 -7.59 -13.73
C LYS A 899 -25.99 -7.30 -12.73
N GLN A 900 -25.65 -6.86 -11.52
CA GLN A 900 -26.58 -6.50 -10.45
C GLN A 900 -26.88 -5.00 -10.41
N LEU A 901 -26.28 -4.19 -11.31
CA LEU A 901 -26.44 -2.73 -11.32
C LEU A 901 -27.91 -2.32 -11.44
N ASP A 902 -28.64 -2.88 -12.40
CA ASP A 902 -30.04 -2.53 -12.64
C ASP A 902 -30.93 -2.92 -11.44
N SER A 903 -30.67 -4.08 -10.84
CA SER A 903 -31.39 -4.55 -9.65
C SER A 903 -31.11 -3.67 -8.42
N VAL A 904 -29.86 -3.23 -8.23
CA VAL A 904 -29.49 -2.31 -7.15
C VAL A 904 -30.14 -0.94 -7.36
N LYS A 905 -30.19 -0.42 -8.59
CA LYS A 905 -30.89 0.84 -8.91
C LYS A 905 -32.39 0.72 -8.68
N GLU A 906 -33.02 -0.35 -9.13
CA GLU A 906 -34.45 -0.59 -8.91
C GLU A 906 -34.77 -0.68 -7.42
N TRP A 907 -33.91 -1.36 -6.65
CA TRP A 907 -34.04 -1.42 -5.19
C TRP A 907 -33.92 -0.03 -4.54
N LEU A 908 -32.85 0.72 -4.83
CA LEU A 908 -32.65 2.07 -4.28
C LEU A 908 -33.80 3.03 -4.61
N ASP A 909 -34.34 2.93 -5.83
CA ASP A 909 -35.52 3.71 -6.25
C ASP A 909 -36.78 3.31 -5.48
N SER A 910 -36.98 2.00 -5.24
CA SER A 910 -38.14 1.48 -4.52
C SER A 910 -38.18 1.88 -3.04
N VAL A 911 -37.02 2.17 -2.45
CA VAL A 911 -36.90 2.63 -1.05
C VAL A 911 -36.71 4.16 -0.95
N GLU A 912 -36.98 4.91 -2.02
CA GLU A 912 -36.93 6.37 -2.07
C GLU A 912 -35.55 6.97 -1.69
N ILE A 913 -34.47 6.25 -2.00
CA ILE A 913 -33.10 6.74 -1.83
C ILE A 913 -32.66 7.42 -3.14
N PRO A 914 -32.29 8.71 -3.10
CA PRO A 914 -31.70 9.36 -4.27
C PRO A 914 -30.38 8.69 -4.62
N MET A 915 -30.17 8.45 -5.91
CA MET A 915 -28.95 7.85 -6.43
C MET A 915 -28.23 8.80 -7.39
N ALA A 916 -26.89 8.77 -7.35
CA ALA A 916 -26.02 9.43 -8.30
C ALA A 916 -25.09 8.42 -8.94
N GLU A 917 -24.65 8.68 -10.17
CA GLU A 917 -23.79 7.77 -10.92
C GLU A 917 -22.54 8.51 -11.39
N GLY A 918 -21.37 7.92 -11.14
CA GLY A 918 -20.08 8.48 -11.51
C GLY A 918 -19.14 7.43 -12.11
N PRO A 919 -18.32 7.78 -13.12
CA PRO A 919 -17.34 6.85 -13.68
C PRO A 919 -16.10 6.67 -12.79
N VAL A 920 -15.89 7.57 -11.82
CA VAL A 920 -14.70 7.64 -10.96
C VAL A 920 -15.08 7.55 -9.49
N ASN A 921 -14.11 7.17 -8.66
CA ASN A 921 -14.28 7.20 -7.20
C ASN A 921 -14.03 8.60 -6.63
N LEU A 922 -14.86 9.03 -5.68
CA LEU A 922 -14.75 10.35 -5.08
C LEU A 922 -14.04 10.32 -3.72
N ASN A 923 -13.32 11.40 -3.38
CA ASN A 923 -12.70 11.57 -2.08
C ASN A 923 -13.72 12.07 -1.04
N TRP A 924 -14.56 11.15 -0.56
CA TRP A 924 -15.60 11.45 0.43
C TRP A 924 -15.06 12.06 1.73
N GLY A 925 -13.82 11.78 2.13
CA GLY A 925 -13.23 12.37 3.33
C GLY A 925 -13.08 13.89 3.25
N GLN A 926 -12.71 14.42 2.08
CA GLN A 926 -12.61 15.86 1.84
C GLN A 926 -13.97 16.51 1.57
N ILE A 927 -14.82 15.83 0.79
CA ILE A 927 -16.18 16.29 0.49
C ILE A 927 -16.97 16.47 1.80
N MET A 928 -16.99 15.45 2.66
CA MET A 928 -17.69 15.52 3.95
C MET A 928 -17.09 16.58 4.87
N LYS A 929 -15.78 16.85 4.80
CA LYS A 929 -15.16 17.93 5.59
C LYS A 929 -15.69 19.30 5.15
N THR A 930 -15.76 19.54 3.85
CA THR A 930 -16.28 20.79 3.27
C THR A 930 -17.75 20.97 3.60
N ILE A 931 -18.56 19.92 3.42
CA ILE A 931 -19.99 19.93 3.77
C ILE A 931 -20.20 20.19 5.26
N ASN A 932 -19.39 19.58 6.15
CA ASN A 932 -19.50 19.81 7.59
C ASN A 932 -19.04 21.21 8.03
N GLU A 933 -18.18 21.89 7.27
CA GLU A 933 -17.73 23.26 7.57
C GLU A 933 -18.86 24.27 7.34
N ASN A 934 -19.66 24.11 6.28
CA ASN A 934 -20.83 24.97 6.03
C ASN A 934 -21.97 24.23 5.29
N PRO A 935 -22.82 23.44 6.01
CA PRO A 935 -23.87 22.63 5.39
C PRO A 935 -24.93 23.46 4.64
N LEU A 936 -25.23 24.67 5.13
CA LEU A 936 -26.24 25.53 4.52
C LEU A 936 -25.78 26.08 3.16
N GLU A 937 -24.51 26.50 3.06
CA GLU A 937 -23.92 26.98 1.81
C GLU A 937 -23.89 25.88 0.74
N PHE A 938 -23.55 24.66 1.14
CA PHE A 938 -23.61 23.48 0.27
C PHE A 938 -25.00 23.30 -0.38
N PHE A 939 -26.08 23.36 0.41
CA PHE A 939 -27.43 23.27 -0.16
C PHE A 939 -27.86 24.54 -0.91
N ARG A 940 -27.28 25.72 -0.66
CA ARG A 940 -27.55 26.91 -1.49
C ARG A 940 -26.91 26.83 -2.88
N GLU A 941 -25.78 26.16 -3.00
CA GLU A 941 -25.00 26.04 -4.24
C GLU A 941 -25.43 24.89 -5.16
N GLY A 942 -26.47 24.16 -4.78
CA GLY A 942 -27.02 23.05 -5.58
C GLY A 942 -26.80 21.67 -4.97
N GLY A 943 -26.30 21.59 -3.73
CA GLY A 943 -26.22 20.36 -2.92
C GLY A 943 -25.61 19.20 -3.69
N TRP A 944 -26.34 18.09 -3.78
CA TRP A 944 -25.86 16.85 -4.40
C TRP A 944 -25.84 16.83 -5.94
N SER A 945 -26.22 17.93 -6.60
CA SER A 945 -26.26 17.99 -8.07
C SER A 945 -24.89 17.82 -8.74
N PHE A 946 -23.78 18.08 -8.05
CA PHE A 946 -22.42 17.87 -8.57
C PHE A 946 -22.09 16.40 -8.83
N LEU A 947 -22.82 15.46 -8.20
CA LEU A 947 -22.62 14.02 -8.36
C LEU A 947 -23.19 13.46 -9.67
N GLY A 948 -23.82 14.29 -10.52
CA GLY A 948 -24.23 13.88 -11.87
C GLY A 948 -25.51 13.03 -11.93
N GLY A 949 -26.45 13.23 -11.00
CA GLY A 949 -27.76 12.58 -11.06
C GLY A 949 -28.51 12.89 -12.38
N THR A 950 -29.29 11.93 -12.86
CA THR A 950 -30.14 11.94 -14.08
C THR A 950 -31.28 13.00 -14.07
N GLY A 951 -31.05 14.14 -13.41
CA GLY A 951 -31.88 15.34 -13.41
C GLY A 951 -31.33 16.50 -14.26
N GLY A 952 -30.13 16.37 -14.84
CA GLY A 952 -29.45 17.38 -15.66
C GLY A 952 -29.34 17.02 -17.15
N GLY A 953 -30.43 16.56 -17.77
CA GLY A 953 -30.47 16.35 -19.23
C GLY A 953 -30.36 17.68 -20.00
N SER A 954 -29.17 18.01 -20.48
CA SER A 954 -29.00 18.89 -21.63
C SER A 954 -28.96 18.06 -22.91
N ASP A 955 -30.15 17.74 -23.43
CA ASP A 955 -30.31 17.34 -24.82
C ASP A 955 -29.94 18.51 -25.74
N LYS A 956 -28.83 18.37 -26.46
CA LYS A 956 -28.61 19.06 -27.74
C LYS A 956 -28.04 18.06 -28.76
N SER A 957 -28.93 17.35 -29.43
CA SER A 957 -28.83 17.13 -30.87
C SER A 957 -29.62 18.24 -31.57
N GLY A 958 -29.30 18.76 -32.75
CA GLY A 958 -28.20 18.58 -33.68
C GLY A 958 -28.41 19.59 -34.82
N SER A 959 -27.34 19.94 -35.54
CA SER A 959 -27.33 20.42 -36.94
C SER A 959 -25.95 21.03 -37.20
N ASP A 960 -25.25 20.81 -38.31
CA ASP A 960 -25.18 19.76 -39.34
C ASP A 960 -24.01 20.26 -40.22
N ASP A 961 -22.97 19.47 -40.44
CA ASP A 961 -22.41 19.32 -41.80
C ASP A 961 -21.40 18.15 -41.90
N SER A 962 -21.81 17.21 -42.77
CA SER A 962 -21.12 16.22 -43.62
C SER A 962 -19.58 16.34 -43.81
N ASP A 963 -18.77 15.28 -43.98
CA ASP A 963 -18.86 14.04 -44.78
C ASP A 963 -18.18 12.84 -44.04
N SER A 964 -18.79 11.64 -43.97
CA SER A 964 -18.58 10.43 -44.81
C SER A 964 -17.10 10.00 -44.91
N GLU A 965 -16.64 8.81 -44.48
CA GLU A 965 -17.15 7.47 -44.74
C GLU A 965 -16.72 6.45 -43.65
N SER A 966 -17.60 5.47 -43.46
CA SER A 966 -17.37 4.20 -42.80
C SER A 966 -16.56 3.23 -43.67
N GLU A 967 -15.63 2.47 -43.09
CA GLU A 967 -15.47 1.07 -43.47
C GLU A 967 -15.06 0.24 -42.25
N PHE A 968 -15.99 -0.62 -41.85
CA PHE A 968 -15.79 -1.75 -40.95
C PHE A 968 -15.21 -2.87 -41.81
N GLU A 969 -14.08 -3.46 -41.42
CA GLU A 969 -13.86 -4.88 -41.66
C GLU A 969 -13.39 -5.54 -40.36
N ASN A 970 -14.02 -6.69 -40.12
CA ASN A 970 -13.99 -7.49 -38.93
C ASN A 970 -13.66 -8.90 -39.43
N GLU A 971 -12.49 -9.44 -39.07
CA GLU A 971 -12.17 -10.88 -39.11
C GLU A 971 -11.26 -11.12 -37.88
N SER A 972 -11.80 -11.57 -36.75
CA SER A 972 -12.16 -12.94 -36.35
C SER A 972 -10.95 -13.85 -36.02
N ASP A 973 -10.86 -14.14 -34.72
CA ASP A 973 -10.44 -15.37 -34.04
C ASP A 973 -9.14 -16.08 -34.40
N GLU A 974 -8.22 -16.12 -33.43
CA GLU A 974 -7.59 -17.38 -33.00
C GLU A 974 -7.59 -17.49 -31.46
N GLU A 975 -8.31 -18.52 -30.98
CA GLU A 975 -8.24 -19.06 -29.63
C GLU A 975 -6.96 -19.89 -29.41
N VAL A 976 -6.40 -19.86 -28.19
CA VAL A 976 -5.85 -20.97 -27.36
C VAL A 976 -5.01 -20.34 -26.23
N VAL A 977 -5.01 -20.71 -24.95
CA VAL A 977 -5.58 -21.79 -24.13
C VAL A 977 -5.56 -21.33 -22.66
N SER A 978 -6.48 -21.88 -21.87
CA SER A 978 -6.62 -21.68 -20.42
C SER A 978 -5.53 -22.36 -19.61
N SER A 979 -5.20 -21.79 -18.44
CA SER A 979 -4.77 -22.55 -17.26
C SER A 979 -5.33 -21.93 -15.97
N SER A 980 -6.36 -22.57 -15.42
CA SER A 980 -6.60 -22.79 -13.97
C SER A 980 -5.26 -23.11 -13.26
N ASP A 981 -4.98 -22.81 -12.00
CA ASP A 981 -5.84 -22.72 -10.83
C ASP A 981 -5.03 -22.12 -9.66
N SER A 982 -5.75 -21.88 -8.55
CA SER A 982 -5.28 -21.79 -7.15
C SER A 982 -5.09 -20.40 -6.55
N ASP A 983 -6.20 -19.97 -5.94
CA ASP A 983 -6.29 -19.20 -4.69
C ASP A 983 -5.17 -19.50 -3.69
N GLU A 984 -4.62 -18.46 -3.05
CA GLU A 984 -4.37 -18.51 -1.60
C GLU A 984 -4.63 -17.13 -0.97
N SER A 985 -5.45 -17.20 0.07
CA SER A 985 -6.08 -16.14 0.86
C SER A 985 -5.19 -15.61 1.98
N ASP A 986 -5.34 -14.31 2.25
CA ASP A 986 -5.32 -13.58 3.53
C ASP A 986 -4.64 -14.23 4.75
N PHE A 987 -3.78 -13.46 5.44
CA PHE A 987 -3.97 -13.21 6.88
C PHE A 987 -3.26 -11.92 7.34
N ASP A 988 -4.10 -10.95 7.70
CA ASP A 988 -3.84 -9.90 8.68
C ASP A 988 -4.00 -10.54 10.07
N ASP A 989 -2.97 -10.51 10.92
CA ASP A 989 -3.17 -10.61 12.36
C ASP A 989 -2.40 -9.50 13.07
N GLY A 990 -3.17 -8.72 13.82
CA GLY A 990 -2.67 -7.84 14.85
C GLY A 990 -2.62 -8.57 16.18
N SER A 991 -1.41 -8.78 16.69
CA SER A 991 -1.14 -8.82 18.12
C SER A 991 0.27 -8.28 18.36
N ASP A 992 0.39 -7.12 19.01
CA ASP A 992 0.72 -7.02 20.44
C ASP A 992 2.14 -7.55 20.74
N ALA A 993 3.15 -6.73 20.40
CA ALA A 993 4.53 -6.97 20.79
C ALA A 993 4.82 -6.27 22.12
N SER A 994 4.82 -7.07 23.19
CA SER A 994 5.60 -6.79 24.39
C SER A 994 7.09 -6.99 24.09
N ASP A 995 7.88 -5.94 24.28
CA ASP A 995 9.33 -6.02 24.39
C ASP A 995 9.71 -6.87 25.62
N ASP A 996 10.53 -7.91 25.45
CA ASP A 996 11.52 -8.31 26.45
C ASP A 996 12.84 -8.67 25.76
N ASP A 997 13.90 -8.13 26.34
CA ASP A 997 15.25 -7.98 25.81
C ASP A 997 16.14 -8.98 26.54
N GLY A 998 16.84 -9.86 25.81
CA GLY A 998 17.57 -11.00 26.38
C GLY A 998 18.85 -11.33 25.62
N SER A 999 19.91 -10.57 25.94
CA SER A 999 21.34 -10.79 25.70
C SER A 999 21.78 -12.24 25.40
N GLY A 1000 22.64 -12.37 24.38
CA GLY A 1000 23.08 -13.64 23.84
C GLY A 1000 24.09 -14.47 24.63
N SER A 1001 24.31 -15.68 24.13
CA SER A 1001 25.51 -16.48 24.32
C SER A 1001 25.65 -17.46 23.17
N GLU A 1002 26.82 -17.44 22.53
CA GLU A 1002 27.32 -18.41 21.55
C GLU A 1002 27.13 -19.85 22.01
N LEU A 1003 26.48 -20.68 21.19
CA LEU A 1003 26.67 -22.13 21.22
C LEU A 1003 26.65 -22.68 19.78
N ASP A 1004 27.79 -23.27 19.45
CA ASP A 1004 28.12 -24.16 18.33
C ASP A 1004 27.08 -25.30 18.23
N ASP A 1005 26.58 -25.60 17.04
CA ASP A 1005 25.98 -26.91 16.74
C ASP A 1005 26.08 -27.20 15.22
N ASP A 1006 27.10 -28.00 14.89
CA ASP A 1006 27.16 -28.84 13.70
C ASP A 1006 26.05 -29.90 13.79
N ASP A 1007 25.07 -29.89 12.88
CA ASP A 1007 24.33 -31.12 12.58
C ASP A 1007 23.94 -31.20 11.10
N SER A 1008 24.69 -32.01 10.37
CA SER A 1008 24.40 -32.40 8.99
C SER A 1008 23.23 -33.38 8.99
N GLY A 1009 22.04 -32.92 8.64
CA GLY A 1009 20.87 -33.78 8.45
C GLY A 1009 21.08 -34.80 7.32
N ASP A 1010 20.89 -36.07 7.63
CA ASP A 1010 20.92 -37.19 6.68
C ASP A 1010 19.86 -37.02 5.58
N ASP A 1011 20.26 -37.30 4.33
CA ASP A 1011 19.43 -37.23 3.12
C ASP A 1011 18.21 -38.17 3.19
N TRP A 1012 17.10 -37.77 2.56
CA TRP A 1012 15.77 -38.39 2.65
C TRP A 1012 15.77 -39.88 2.28
N ASP A 1013 16.62 -40.29 1.33
CA ASP A 1013 16.81 -41.68 0.91
C ASP A 1013 17.31 -42.59 2.05
N THR A 1014 18.02 -42.02 3.02
CA THR A 1014 18.57 -42.74 4.18
C THR A 1014 17.51 -43.00 5.25
N LEU A 1015 16.57 -42.06 5.40
CA LEU A 1015 15.43 -42.16 6.31
C LEU A 1015 14.37 -43.13 5.77
N GLU A 1016 14.13 -43.12 4.45
CA GLU A 1016 13.19 -44.04 3.80
C GLU A 1016 13.69 -45.50 3.87
N LYS A 1017 15.00 -45.72 3.70
CA LYS A 1017 15.62 -47.04 3.93
C LYS A 1017 15.56 -47.51 5.39
N LYS A 1018 15.63 -46.60 6.38
CA LYS A 1018 15.49 -46.96 7.79
C LYS A 1018 14.04 -47.33 8.13
N ALA A 1019 13.06 -46.60 7.60
CA ALA A 1019 11.64 -46.89 7.80
C ALA A 1019 11.19 -48.21 7.12
N ALA A 1020 11.64 -48.47 5.89
CA ALA A 1020 11.37 -49.73 5.19
C ALA A 1020 11.93 -50.95 5.95
N LYS A 1021 13.07 -50.78 6.65
CA LYS A 1021 13.74 -51.84 7.42
C LYS A 1021 13.12 -52.07 8.80
N SER A 1022 12.42 -51.08 9.36
CA SER A 1022 11.62 -51.27 10.59
C SER A 1022 10.29 -51.95 10.32
N ASP A 1023 9.63 -51.63 9.20
CA ASP A 1023 8.38 -52.27 8.79
C ASP A 1023 8.58 -53.73 8.36
N SER A 1024 9.72 -54.06 7.75
CA SER A 1024 10.05 -55.46 7.42
C SER A 1024 10.31 -56.30 8.67
N LYS A 1025 10.90 -55.71 9.74
CA LYS A 1025 11.17 -56.40 11.01
C LYS A 1025 9.93 -56.61 11.87
N ALA A 1026 8.91 -55.75 11.75
CA ALA A 1026 7.64 -55.91 12.47
C ALA A 1026 6.76 -57.03 11.88
N ARG A 1027 7.00 -57.45 10.64
CA ARG A 1027 6.16 -58.41 9.89
C ARG A 1027 6.53 -59.89 10.09
N GLU A 1028 7.69 -60.22 10.67
CA GLU A 1028 8.17 -61.61 10.81
C GLU A 1028 8.28 -62.15 12.25
N GLY A 1029 7.90 -61.39 13.28
CA GLY A 1029 8.17 -61.75 14.67
C GLY A 1029 6.98 -62.23 15.51
N GLY A 1030 6.17 -63.18 15.04
CA GLY A 1030 5.04 -63.72 15.80
C GLY A 1030 5.21 -65.20 16.20
N ARG A 1031 5.61 -65.46 17.46
CA ARG A 1031 5.20 -66.59 18.37
C ARG A 1031 6.31 -67.03 19.35
N GLY A 1032 6.04 -66.82 20.64
CA GLY A 1032 6.06 -67.88 21.67
C GLY A 1032 7.38 -68.29 22.37
N HIS A 1033 7.40 -68.02 23.69
CA HIS A 1033 7.66 -68.97 24.81
C HIS A 1033 8.98 -68.90 25.62
N ASP A 1034 8.78 -68.82 26.95
CA ASP A 1034 9.58 -69.16 28.17
C ASP A 1034 10.87 -68.41 28.55
N SER A 1035 10.96 -67.81 29.77
CA SER A 1035 11.10 -68.37 31.15
C SER A 1035 12.51 -68.90 31.38
N ASP A 1036 13.36 -68.44 32.32
CA ASP A 1036 13.24 -68.22 33.78
C ASP A 1036 14.45 -67.37 34.25
N SER A 1037 14.27 -66.30 35.02
CA SER A 1037 14.49 -66.16 36.48
C SER A 1037 15.94 -66.16 37.02
N ASP A 1038 16.37 -64.99 37.52
CA ASP A 1038 17.16 -64.90 38.75
C ASP A 1038 16.84 -63.57 39.47
N ARG A 1039 16.46 -63.68 40.76
CA ARG A 1039 15.99 -62.59 41.64
C ARG A 1039 16.70 -62.76 42.99
N PRO A 1040 16.98 -61.69 43.76
CA PRO A 1040 16.05 -61.38 44.85
C PRO A 1040 15.88 -59.88 45.22
N LYS A 1041 14.81 -59.62 45.97
CA LYS A 1041 14.27 -58.34 46.48
C LYS A 1041 14.79 -57.94 47.88
N LYS A 1042 14.50 -56.67 48.25
CA LYS A 1042 14.26 -56.01 49.57
C LYS A 1042 15.43 -55.15 50.06
N LYS A 1043 15.28 -53.95 50.65
CA LYS A 1043 14.20 -53.29 51.42
C LYS A 1043 14.48 -51.75 51.52
N ALA A 1044 13.44 -50.93 51.76
CA ALA A 1044 13.48 -49.48 52.11
C ALA A 1044 14.14 -49.19 53.49
N PRO A 1045 14.45 -47.92 53.94
CA PRO A 1045 13.42 -46.92 54.33
C PRO A 1045 13.80 -45.38 54.40
N ALA A 1046 12.75 -44.55 54.61
CA ALA A 1046 12.57 -43.38 55.51
C ALA A 1046 13.30 -41.99 55.39
N LYS A 1047 12.45 -40.97 55.13
CA LYS A 1047 12.17 -39.67 55.84
C LYS A 1047 13.25 -38.80 56.53
N ALA A 1048 13.33 -37.56 56.02
CA ALA A 1048 13.24 -36.21 56.66
C ALA A 1048 14.30 -35.76 57.71
N PRO A 1049 14.57 -34.43 57.82
CA PRO A 1049 13.70 -33.60 58.66
C PRO A 1049 13.45 -32.16 58.17
N ALA A 1050 12.30 -31.62 58.60
CA ALA A 1050 12.06 -30.19 58.79
C ALA A 1050 12.37 -29.81 60.25
N LYS A 1051 12.76 -28.55 60.50
CA LYS A 1051 12.54 -27.72 61.72
C LYS A 1051 13.34 -26.42 61.57
N GLY A 1052 12.91 -25.25 62.04
CA GLY A 1052 11.78 -24.94 62.91
C GLY A 1052 11.71 -23.45 63.24
N SER A 1053 10.55 -23.08 63.78
CA SER A 1053 9.97 -21.77 64.07
C SER A 1053 10.35 -21.12 65.42
N GLY A 1054 10.04 -19.83 65.54
CA GLY A 1054 9.61 -19.15 66.79
C GLY A 1054 9.89 -17.64 66.70
N LYS A 1055 9.06 -16.67 67.12
CA LYS A 1055 7.87 -16.58 67.98
C LYS A 1055 7.18 -15.23 67.70
N ALA A 1056 5.88 -15.13 67.99
CA ALA A 1056 5.13 -13.87 68.10
C ALA A 1056 5.40 -13.13 69.44
N PRO A 1057 4.89 -11.89 69.59
CA PRO A 1057 4.25 -11.52 70.85
C PRO A 1057 2.88 -10.86 70.65
N GLY A 1058 1.89 -11.28 71.44
CA GLY A 1058 0.66 -10.53 71.67
C GLY A 1058 0.84 -9.55 72.83
N LYS A 1059 0.24 -8.36 72.73
CA LYS A 1059 0.00 -7.47 73.89
C LYS A 1059 -1.26 -7.94 74.62
N ALA A 1060 -1.15 -8.10 75.94
CA ALA A 1060 -2.28 -8.19 76.85
C ALA A 1060 -2.70 -6.79 77.30
N ASN A 1061 -4.01 -6.55 77.46
CA ASN A 1061 -4.55 -6.21 78.79
C ASN A 1061 -6.08 -6.22 78.80
N GLY A 1062 -6.62 -6.73 79.88
CA GLY A 1062 -8.05 -6.81 80.14
C GLY A 1062 -8.64 -5.47 80.60
N ARG A 1063 -9.97 -5.43 80.51
CA ARG A 1063 -10.92 -4.60 81.27
C ARG A 1063 -10.34 -3.34 81.93
N ARG A 1064 -10.60 -2.19 81.30
CA ARG A 1064 -11.59 -1.24 81.80
C ARG A 1064 -12.00 -0.27 80.70
#